data_AF-A0A3S4B3E7-F1
#
_entry.id   AF-A0A3S4B3E7-F1
#
_cell.length_a   1.000
_cell.length_b   1.000
_cell.length_c   1.000
_cell.angle_alpha   90.00
_cell.angle_beta   90.00
_cell.angle_gamma   90.00
#
_symmetry.space_group_name_H-M   'P 1'
#
loop_
_entity.id
_entity.type
_entity.pdbx_description
1 polymer ?
#
loop_
_entity_poly.entity_id
_entity_poly.type
_entity_poly.pdbx_seq_one_letter_code
_entity_poly.pdbx_strand_id
1 'polypeptide(L)'
;MPAEFISLCFPNPSTELKPIPNLGVDPEYLVRYARTLDDAGFNYTLVPYDSSFLDPFTIGATIAAVTKHINIIIALRPNTMYPTVAAKALATLDQLSNGRAVVHLIAGGSDSEQAREGDFLTKDQRYGRMEEYIRILRRAWQSPEPFDWDSQYYKFKQFRNLVRPVRPTGIPISVGGSSAEAYRVGGSLADIFGLWGEPLKETREQIDRIYAEAARAGRPETDRPRIWVTFRPIIAETEELAWAKAHRTLELLKQNKREGSDVPRQNVGSQRLLDIASRGDVQDRALWYPTVTATNARGASTALVGSPQTIVDSILDYIELGADLISIRGYDNLNDAIDYGRYILPRVRSGPGGGPLASNLARAGYSVLLVEAGDDQSDNVNSEIAFLSSIAYTDPTLRWDFFVRNFANETRNLKHNYLTWRRPDGSFYVGQAPPNGSTLLGIYYPRGGTLGGSSAVNAMGTIYPSESDWQNVVDLTGDTTWSPSHMREIFMRIENNHYLTPGTPGHGFSGYLDTIMSNGSVWVGQDDLVSVLGTVSAHLGQNASDIWRNLLSDPNSADPARDQTQGIFGSPLHADTAWRRFSSRDYILETANEVDAAGQKKYQLTVQLNTLATRVLFENVGHPGAEPRAIGIEFLQGQSVYSADPRHNASNKGTPGRAYARKEVILSGGTFNSPQILKLSGVGPAAELAKFNISVVVDLPGVGANLRDNYEIPFVGHAARDFQQLAPDPNAPVCTYGAPGDPCVDLWRQGKGPYMGGSTFNCVFRKSAYPAYDERDFFMIGGLFALRGFFPPTDSVLADPPNTFGLSTVKINPQSRSGTVLLRSADPRDTPEINFHLFEEDDDGTALDLAAELDTVKWARRVFSDIPAPLGPIVPSEPPCPGTPAADGTCDDELDRDWIMNQIWGHHPTSTCAIGADNDPMAVLDSKFRVRGVRGLRVSDASAFPRVPGPFPVLPTFMLSEKATESILEDAANW
;
A
#
# COMPACT_ATOMS: atom_id res chain seq x y z
N MET A 1 -14.27 11.08 16.13
CA MET A 1 -12.92 10.52 16.40
C MET A 1 -12.69 9.35 15.43
N PRO A 2 -11.48 8.83 15.22
CA PRO A 2 -11.36 7.47 14.67
C PRO A 2 -12.14 6.50 15.58
N ALA A 3 -12.80 5.51 15.00
CA ALA A 3 -13.49 4.48 15.75
C ALA A 3 -12.49 3.48 16.34
N GLU A 4 -12.77 2.97 17.53
CA GLU A 4 -11.88 2.05 18.24
C GLU A 4 -12.40 0.61 18.23
N PHE A 5 -11.52 -0.36 17.99
CA PHE A 5 -11.90 -1.76 17.84
C PHE A 5 -11.76 -2.56 19.14
N ILE A 6 -12.76 -3.42 19.41
CA ILE A 6 -12.82 -4.29 20.59
C ILE A 6 -12.95 -5.76 20.15
N SER A 7 -11.99 -6.61 20.48
CA SER A 7 -12.16 -8.06 20.34
C SER A 7 -12.43 -8.71 21.71
N LEU A 8 -12.53 -10.03 21.74
CA LEU A 8 -12.80 -10.82 22.95
C LEU A 8 -11.76 -11.92 23.03
N CYS A 9 -10.86 -11.85 24.02
CA CYS A 9 -9.77 -12.81 24.15
C CYS A 9 -10.27 -14.12 24.77
N PHE A 10 -10.01 -15.25 24.11
CA PHE A 10 -10.42 -16.57 24.60
C PHE A 10 -9.25 -17.29 25.29
N PRO A 11 -9.49 -17.94 26.45
CA PRO A 11 -8.44 -18.60 27.22
C PRO A 11 -8.06 -20.00 26.70
N ASN A 12 -8.71 -20.49 25.63
CA ASN A 12 -8.45 -21.77 24.98
C ASN A 12 -9.13 -21.83 23.59
N PRO A 13 -8.77 -22.78 22.71
CA PRO A 13 -9.35 -22.92 21.36
C PRO A 13 -10.78 -23.53 21.29
N SER A 14 -11.52 -23.63 22.39
CA SER A 14 -12.89 -24.19 22.39
C SER A 14 -13.90 -23.16 21.85
N THR A 15 -14.53 -23.46 20.70
CA THR A 15 -15.49 -22.54 20.05
C THR A 15 -16.91 -23.10 20.01
N GLU A 16 -17.86 -22.31 19.50
CA GLU A 16 -19.23 -22.77 19.22
C GLU A 16 -19.30 -23.69 17.99
N LEU A 17 -18.30 -23.60 17.09
CA LEU A 17 -18.18 -24.46 15.89
C LEU A 17 -17.37 -25.74 16.18
N LYS A 18 -16.45 -25.68 17.14
CA LYS A 18 -15.59 -26.77 17.58
C LYS A 18 -15.55 -26.84 19.11
N PRO A 19 -16.65 -27.29 19.76
CA PRO A 19 -16.73 -27.36 21.20
C PRO A 19 -15.81 -28.46 21.75
N ILE A 20 -14.86 -28.07 22.60
CA ILE A 20 -14.01 -28.98 23.38
C ILE A 20 -14.53 -28.97 24.83
N PRO A 21 -15.18 -30.06 25.30
CA PRO A 21 -15.73 -30.11 26.65
C PRO A 21 -14.65 -30.04 27.73
N ASN A 22 -14.96 -29.40 28.86
CA ASN A 22 -14.13 -29.32 30.06
C ASN A 22 -12.69 -28.78 29.86
N LEU A 23 -12.43 -28.09 28.75
CA LEU A 23 -11.11 -27.50 28.48
C LEU A 23 -10.83 -26.32 29.43
N GLY A 24 -9.73 -26.41 30.18
CA GLY A 24 -9.27 -25.37 31.10
C GLY A 24 -8.60 -24.19 30.39
N VAL A 25 -7.77 -23.44 31.10
CA VAL A 25 -6.89 -22.43 30.47
C VAL A 25 -5.81 -23.14 29.66
N ASP A 26 -5.61 -22.69 28.43
CA ASP A 26 -4.46 -22.98 27.59
C ASP A 26 -3.59 -21.69 27.56
N PRO A 27 -2.49 -21.64 28.34
CA PRO A 27 -1.68 -20.43 28.44
C PRO A 27 -1.03 -20.03 27.12
N GLU A 28 -0.63 -21.00 26.28
CA GLU A 28 0.03 -20.71 25.00
C GLU A 28 -0.97 -20.12 24.00
N TYR A 29 -2.17 -20.69 23.92
CA TYR A 29 -3.26 -20.12 23.12
C TYR A 29 -3.68 -18.74 23.63
N LEU A 30 -3.84 -18.55 24.95
CA LEU A 30 -4.20 -17.26 25.55
C LEU A 30 -3.15 -16.19 25.22
N VAL A 31 -1.85 -16.49 25.38
CA VAL A 31 -0.76 -15.56 25.07
C VAL A 31 -0.69 -15.26 23.57
N ARG A 32 -0.86 -16.28 22.70
CA ARG A 32 -0.92 -16.09 21.25
C ARG A 32 -2.08 -15.20 20.85
N TYR A 33 -3.30 -15.50 21.33
CA TYR A 33 -4.50 -14.72 21.02
C TYR A 33 -4.38 -13.28 21.50
N ALA A 34 -3.93 -13.07 22.73
CA ALA A 34 -3.79 -11.75 23.32
C ALA A 34 -2.81 -10.87 22.50
N ARG A 35 -1.65 -11.43 22.09
CA ARG A 35 -0.70 -10.75 21.21
C ARG A 35 -1.27 -10.52 19.82
N THR A 36 -1.90 -11.51 19.19
CA THR A 36 -2.54 -11.36 17.88
C THR A 36 -3.53 -10.18 17.84
N LEU A 37 -4.26 -9.87 18.92
CA LEU A 37 -5.09 -8.68 18.98
C LEU A 37 -4.29 -7.37 19.10
N ASP A 38 -3.26 -7.38 19.94
CA ASP A 38 -2.37 -6.25 20.25
C ASP A 38 -1.55 -5.84 19.01
N ASP A 39 -0.97 -6.83 18.32
CA ASP A 39 -0.21 -6.71 17.08
C ASP A 39 -1.11 -6.30 15.90
N ALA A 40 -2.36 -6.80 15.85
CA ALA A 40 -3.37 -6.42 14.84
C ALA A 40 -3.98 -5.02 15.05
N GLY A 41 -3.60 -4.29 16.11
CA GLY A 41 -4.05 -2.92 16.35
C GLY A 41 -5.45 -2.79 16.97
N PHE A 42 -5.95 -3.81 17.67
CA PHE A 42 -7.18 -3.67 18.45
C PHE A 42 -6.96 -2.76 19.68
N ASN A 43 -7.79 -1.74 19.83
CA ASN A 43 -7.72 -0.80 20.96
C ASN A 43 -8.07 -1.47 22.30
N TYR A 44 -8.97 -2.45 22.28
CA TYR A 44 -9.49 -3.14 23.48
C TYR A 44 -9.64 -4.66 23.30
N THR A 45 -9.58 -5.38 24.42
CA THR A 45 -10.05 -6.77 24.50
C THR A 45 -10.93 -7.01 25.72
N LEU A 46 -12.05 -7.69 25.52
CA LEU A 46 -12.99 -8.08 26.56
C LEU A 46 -12.66 -9.45 27.14
N VAL A 47 -12.58 -9.52 28.46
CA VAL A 47 -12.57 -10.77 29.23
C VAL A 47 -13.98 -11.01 29.79
N PRO A 48 -14.68 -12.09 29.36
CA PRO A 48 -16.09 -12.32 29.67
C PRO A 48 -16.32 -12.91 31.08
N TYR A 49 -17.57 -12.94 31.54
CA TYR A 49 -17.96 -13.52 32.84
C TYR A 49 -19.27 -14.34 32.76
N ASP A 50 -19.26 -15.51 33.38
CA ASP A 50 -20.40 -16.41 33.63
C ASP A 50 -20.11 -17.17 34.93
N SER A 51 -21.13 -17.46 35.75
CA SER A 51 -20.99 -18.17 37.04
C SER A 51 -20.35 -19.58 36.97
N SER A 52 -20.20 -20.13 35.76
CA SER A 52 -19.59 -21.42 35.48
C SER A 52 -18.28 -21.33 34.68
N PHE A 53 -17.67 -20.14 34.58
CA PHE A 53 -16.49 -19.88 33.77
C PHE A 53 -15.28 -19.34 34.57
N LEU A 54 -14.21 -18.99 33.87
CA LEU A 54 -12.92 -18.61 34.43
C LEU A 54 -12.92 -17.17 35.00
N ASP A 55 -12.11 -16.92 36.04
CA ASP A 55 -11.96 -15.60 36.65
C ASP A 55 -11.39 -14.57 35.67
N PRO A 56 -12.09 -13.44 35.40
CA PRO A 56 -11.62 -12.47 34.43
C PRO A 56 -10.43 -11.66 34.92
N PHE A 57 -10.21 -11.51 36.24
CA PHE A 57 -9.08 -10.74 36.76
C PHE A 57 -7.74 -11.44 36.50
N THR A 58 -7.68 -12.76 36.70
CA THR A 58 -6.48 -13.58 36.44
C THR A 58 -6.16 -13.66 34.94
N ILE A 59 -7.19 -13.85 34.10
CA ILE A 59 -7.03 -13.83 32.64
C ILE A 59 -6.62 -12.43 32.15
N GLY A 60 -7.26 -11.38 32.65
CA GLY A 60 -6.95 -9.99 32.31
C GLY A 60 -5.56 -9.55 32.76
N ALA A 61 -5.09 -9.99 33.93
CA ALA A 61 -3.72 -9.78 34.38
C ALA A 61 -2.70 -10.53 33.50
N THR A 62 -3.02 -11.75 33.06
CA THR A 62 -2.19 -12.50 32.11
C THR A 62 -2.10 -11.79 30.76
N ILE A 63 -3.22 -11.32 30.21
CA ILE A 63 -3.27 -10.48 29.00
C ILE A 63 -2.42 -9.23 29.20
N ALA A 64 -2.62 -8.47 30.28
CA ALA A 64 -1.87 -7.25 30.57
C ALA A 64 -0.34 -7.46 30.68
N ALA A 65 0.10 -8.64 31.11
CA ALA A 65 1.51 -8.99 31.25
C ALA A 65 2.19 -9.42 29.93
N VAL A 66 1.42 -9.79 28.89
CA VAL A 66 1.97 -10.27 27.59
C VAL A 66 1.60 -9.40 26.39
N THR A 67 0.68 -8.45 26.60
CA THR A 67 0.25 -7.40 25.65
C THR A 67 0.58 -6.03 26.20
N LYS A 68 0.62 -5.04 25.31
CA LYS A 68 1.39 -3.82 25.51
C LYS A 68 0.54 -2.57 25.20
N HIS A 69 -0.24 -2.55 24.11
CA HIS A 69 -1.18 -1.46 23.79
C HIS A 69 -2.59 -1.71 24.35
N ILE A 70 -3.08 -2.94 24.18
CA ILE A 70 -4.52 -3.24 24.20
C ILE A 70 -5.11 -3.01 25.59
N ASN A 71 -6.26 -2.31 25.64
CA ASN A 71 -6.97 -2.01 26.87
C ASN A 71 -7.77 -3.24 27.33
N ILE A 72 -7.63 -3.62 28.60
CA ILE A 72 -8.22 -4.84 29.16
C ILE A 72 -9.56 -4.51 29.80
N ILE A 73 -10.66 -4.90 29.14
CA ILE A 73 -12.02 -4.76 29.67
C ILE A 73 -12.37 -5.98 30.52
N ILE A 74 -12.51 -5.77 31.84
CA ILE A 74 -12.96 -6.79 32.79
C ILE A 74 -14.49 -6.77 32.89
N ALA A 75 -15.16 -7.85 32.49
CA ALA A 75 -16.58 -8.04 32.81
C ALA A 75 -16.75 -8.33 34.31
N LEU A 76 -17.57 -7.54 35.01
CA LEU A 76 -17.73 -7.63 36.48
C LEU A 76 -19.20 -7.50 36.91
N ARG A 77 -19.62 -8.38 37.84
CA ARG A 77 -20.94 -8.34 38.49
C ARG A 77 -20.86 -7.68 39.87
N PRO A 78 -21.71 -6.68 40.20
CA PRO A 78 -21.75 -6.05 41.52
C PRO A 78 -22.07 -6.97 42.71
N ASN A 79 -22.55 -8.20 42.49
CA ASN A 79 -22.72 -9.23 43.54
C ASN A 79 -21.44 -10.03 43.83
N THR A 80 -20.60 -10.31 42.82
CA THR A 80 -19.52 -11.31 42.97
C THR A 80 -18.25 -10.74 43.60
N MET A 81 -18.10 -9.41 43.61
CA MET A 81 -17.03 -8.72 44.35
C MET A 81 -17.57 -7.46 45.03
N TYR A 82 -17.34 -7.32 46.34
CA TYR A 82 -17.75 -6.13 47.10
C TYR A 82 -17.02 -4.87 46.59
N PRO A 83 -17.66 -3.69 46.48
CA PRO A 83 -17.12 -2.55 45.73
C PRO A 83 -15.78 -2.03 46.29
N THR A 84 -15.54 -2.11 47.61
CA THR A 84 -14.25 -1.72 48.20
C THR A 84 -13.12 -2.71 47.91
N VAL A 85 -13.45 -3.94 47.50
CA VAL A 85 -12.49 -4.94 46.99
C VAL A 85 -12.24 -4.71 45.50
N ALA A 86 -13.29 -4.52 44.70
CA ALA A 86 -13.18 -4.23 43.27
C ALA A 86 -12.44 -2.92 42.99
N ALA A 87 -12.67 -1.87 43.78
CA ALA A 87 -11.93 -0.61 43.67
C ALA A 87 -10.42 -0.79 43.83
N LYS A 88 -9.98 -1.74 44.67
CA LYS A 88 -8.56 -2.13 44.81
C LYS A 88 -8.11 -2.98 43.63
N ALA A 89 -8.80 -4.08 43.35
CA ALA A 89 -8.41 -5.05 42.31
C ALA A 89 -8.29 -4.40 40.91
N LEU A 90 -9.26 -3.56 40.54
CA LEU A 90 -9.22 -2.79 39.30
C LEU A 90 -8.10 -1.75 39.30
N ALA A 91 -7.85 -1.03 40.40
CA ALA A 91 -6.73 -0.08 40.48
C ALA A 91 -5.36 -0.79 40.46
N THR A 92 -5.25 -2.00 41.00
CA THR A 92 -4.04 -2.83 40.87
C THR A 92 -3.85 -3.30 39.43
N LEU A 93 -4.90 -3.77 38.74
CA LEU A 93 -4.80 -4.12 37.32
C LEU A 93 -4.47 -2.90 36.45
N ASP A 94 -5.01 -1.73 36.76
CA ASP A 94 -4.69 -0.47 36.08
C ASP A 94 -3.22 -0.10 36.25
N GLN A 95 -2.68 -0.20 37.47
CA GLN A 95 -1.24 0.00 37.71
C GLN A 95 -0.36 -1.04 37.00
N LEU A 96 -0.72 -2.33 37.06
CA LEU A 96 0.02 -3.42 36.40
C LEU A 96 0.02 -3.31 34.86
N SER A 97 -1.06 -2.76 34.30
CA SER A 97 -1.23 -2.57 32.85
C SER A 97 -0.81 -1.18 32.36
N ASN A 98 -0.28 -0.32 33.24
CA ASN A 98 0.07 1.08 32.99
C ASN A 98 -1.09 1.94 32.43
N GLY A 99 -2.23 1.91 33.11
CA GLY A 99 -3.40 2.73 32.81
C GLY A 99 -4.37 2.12 31.79
N ARG A 100 -4.18 0.86 31.39
CA ARG A 100 -4.97 0.17 30.33
C ARG A 100 -6.20 -0.59 30.84
N ALA A 101 -6.55 -0.50 32.12
CA ALA A 101 -7.73 -1.21 32.63
C ALA A 101 -9.04 -0.50 32.25
N VAL A 102 -10.09 -1.29 32.04
CA VAL A 102 -11.49 -0.85 31.89
C VAL A 102 -12.38 -1.86 32.62
N VAL A 103 -13.50 -1.43 33.18
CA VAL A 103 -14.50 -2.35 33.77
C VAL A 103 -15.82 -2.26 33.01
N HIS A 104 -16.37 -3.41 32.61
CA HIS A 104 -17.72 -3.50 32.04
C HIS A 104 -18.65 -4.14 33.07
N LEU A 105 -19.52 -3.32 33.67
CA LEU A 105 -20.41 -3.72 34.74
C LEU A 105 -21.68 -4.36 34.18
N ILE A 106 -21.95 -5.60 34.60
CA ILE A 106 -23.08 -6.41 34.13
C ILE A 106 -24.06 -6.72 35.25
N ALA A 107 -25.35 -6.50 35.00
CA ALA A 107 -26.42 -6.74 35.96
C ALA A 107 -26.86 -8.21 36.07
N GLY A 108 -26.48 -9.05 35.10
CA GLY A 108 -26.93 -10.45 34.98
C GLY A 108 -28.29 -10.58 34.30
N GLY A 109 -28.33 -11.27 33.17
CA GLY A 109 -29.51 -11.37 32.29
C GLY A 109 -30.38 -12.63 32.48
N SER A 110 -30.14 -13.41 33.54
CA SER A 110 -30.86 -14.65 33.86
C SER A 110 -30.89 -14.88 35.37
N ASP A 111 -32.08 -14.99 35.96
CA ASP A 111 -32.23 -15.10 37.42
C ASP A 111 -31.74 -16.45 37.94
N SER A 112 -31.98 -17.53 37.18
CA SER A 112 -31.49 -18.88 37.45
C SER A 112 -29.96 -19.05 37.37
N GLU A 113 -29.26 -18.02 36.89
CA GLU A 113 -27.82 -17.99 36.74
C GLU A 113 -27.19 -17.09 37.80
N GLN A 114 -27.75 -15.90 38.05
CA GLN A 114 -27.41 -15.07 39.22
C GLN A 114 -27.67 -15.79 40.56
N ALA A 115 -28.72 -16.62 40.65
CA ALA A 115 -29.01 -17.43 41.85
C ALA A 115 -27.92 -18.47 42.17
N ARG A 116 -27.09 -18.88 41.21
CA ARG A 116 -25.94 -19.79 41.44
C ARG A 116 -24.85 -19.12 42.29
N GLU A 117 -24.77 -17.80 42.21
CA GLU A 117 -23.87 -16.93 42.95
C GLU A 117 -24.57 -16.27 44.16
N GLY A 118 -25.75 -16.77 44.53
CA GLY A 118 -26.55 -16.30 45.66
C GLY A 118 -27.32 -14.99 45.43
N ASP A 119 -27.37 -14.46 44.20
CA ASP A 119 -28.03 -13.17 43.92
C ASP A 119 -29.51 -13.30 43.53
N PHE A 120 -30.35 -13.35 44.57
CA PHE A 120 -31.81 -13.43 44.44
C PHE A 120 -32.52 -12.07 44.27
N LEU A 121 -31.79 -10.97 44.06
CA LEU A 121 -32.39 -9.65 43.80
C LEU A 121 -33.17 -9.63 42.48
N THR A 122 -34.22 -8.81 42.40
CA THR A 122 -34.89 -8.54 41.10
C THR A 122 -33.98 -7.73 40.19
N LYS A 123 -34.22 -7.80 38.87
CA LYS A 123 -33.44 -7.06 37.86
C LYS A 123 -33.28 -5.56 38.18
N ASP A 124 -34.35 -4.92 38.63
CA ASP A 124 -34.35 -3.48 38.96
C ASP A 124 -33.49 -3.19 40.21
N GLN A 125 -33.55 -4.08 41.21
CA GLN A 125 -32.68 -4.04 42.39
C GLN A 125 -31.21 -4.27 42.02
N ARG A 126 -30.91 -5.14 41.04
CA ARG A 126 -29.54 -5.32 40.51
C ARG A 126 -29.02 -4.05 39.82
N TYR A 127 -29.85 -3.30 39.10
CA TYR A 127 -29.47 -1.99 38.54
C TYR A 127 -29.33 -0.91 39.62
N GLY A 128 -30.19 -0.88 40.64
CA GLY A 128 -30.02 0.00 41.81
C GLY A 128 -28.71 -0.26 42.56
N ARG A 129 -28.36 -1.54 42.74
CA ARG A 129 -27.06 -1.96 43.28
C ARG A 129 -25.89 -1.52 42.40
N MET A 130 -26.00 -1.67 41.08
CA MET A 130 -24.97 -1.21 40.13
C MET A 130 -24.76 0.31 40.19
N GLU A 131 -25.81 1.10 40.33
CA GLU A 131 -25.73 2.55 40.48
C GLU A 131 -24.98 2.98 41.75
N GLU A 132 -25.25 2.35 42.90
CA GLU A 132 -24.43 2.55 44.10
C GLU A 132 -22.99 2.09 43.90
N TYR A 133 -22.78 0.96 43.23
CA TYR A 133 -21.45 0.40 42.93
C TYR A 133 -20.57 1.39 42.16
N ILE A 134 -21.09 1.98 41.08
CA ILE A 134 -20.37 2.97 40.25
C ILE A 134 -19.98 4.19 41.10
N ARG A 135 -20.91 4.71 41.89
CA ARG A 135 -20.66 5.87 42.78
C ARG A 135 -19.58 5.56 43.83
N ILE A 136 -19.57 4.34 44.39
CA ILE A 136 -18.54 3.89 45.33
C ILE A 136 -17.18 3.73 44.62
N LEU A 137 -17.12 3.12 43.43
CA LEU A 137 -15.88 2.96 42.66
C LEU A 137 -15.23 4.32 42.34
N ARG A 138 -16.00 5.25 41.76
CA ARG A 138 -15.51 6.61 41.46
C ARG A 138 -15.00 7.30 42.71
N ARG A 139 -15.78 7.30 43.81
CA ARG A 139 -15.35 7.92 45.09
C ARG A 139 -14.10 7.25 45.67
N ALA A 140 -13.98 5.93 45.57
CA ALA A 140 -12.81 5.19 46.03
C ALA A 140 -11.55 5.53 45.23
N TRP A 141 -11.66 5.79 43.93
CA TRP A 141 -10.52 6.18 43.09
C TRP A 141 -10.18 7.68 43.22
N GLN A 142 -11.17 8.55 43.40
CA GLN A 142 -11.00 10.01 43.37
C GLN A 142 -10.77 10.66 44.75
N SER A 143 -11.46 10.22 45.82
CA SER A 143 -11.36 10.84 47.15
C SER A 143 -10.10 10.40 47.89
N PRO A 144 -9.12 11.27 48.21
CA PRO A 144 -7.96 10.89 49.01
C PRO A 144 -8.33 10.59 50.47
N GLU A 145 -9.45 11.13 50.95
CA GLU A 145 -9.95 11.00 52.31
C GLU A 145 -10.76 9.72 52.55
N PRO A 146 -10.72 9.16 53.78
CA PRO A 146 -11.57 8.04 54.17
C PRO A 146 -13.06 8.43 54.13
N PHE A 147 -13.93 7.50 53.76
CA PHE A 147 -15.36 7.74 53.73
C PHE A 147 -16.22 6.58 54.24
N ASP A 148 -17.36 6.96 54.80
CA ASP A 148 -18.45 6.07 55.14
C ASP A 148 -19.39 5.89 53.95
N TRP A 149 -20.07 4.75 53.91
CA TRP A 149 -21.23 4.52 53.05
C TRP A 149 -22.29 3.76 53.85
N ASP A 150 -23.54 4.19 53.77
CA ASP A 150 -24.67 3.57 54.48
C ASP A 150 -25.91 3.69 53.58
N SER A 151 -26.30 2.59 52.95
CA SER A 151 -27.29 2.54 51.88
C SER A 151 -28.01 1.19 51.83
N GLN A 152 -28.91 0.99 50.85
CA GLN A 152 -29.68 -0.25 50.75
C GLN A 152 -28.79 -1.47 50.42
N TYR A 153 -27.78 -1.31 49.57
CA TYR A 153 -26.98 -2.43 49.07
C TYR A 153 -25.57 -2.51 49.71
N TYR A 154 -25.04 -1.39 50.23
CA TYR A 154 -23.68 -1.34 50.76
C TYR A 154 -23.58 -0.55 52.08
N LYS A 155 -22.76 -1.06 53.01
CA LYS A 155 -22.55 -0.45 54.33
C LYS A 155 -21.10 -0.64 54.77
N PHE A 156 -20.36 0.44 54.97
CA PHE A 156 -19.00 0.43 55.51
C PHE A 156 -18.62 1.76 56.15
N LYS A 157 -17.55 1.76 56.94
CA LYS A 157 -17.04 2.91 57.68
C LYS A 157 -15.57 3.17 57.34
N GLN A 158 -15.22 4.44 57.21
CA GLN A 158 -13.84 4.94 57.07
C GLN A 158 -13.01 4.25 55.98
N PHE A 159 -13.63 3.83 54.87
CA PHE A 159 -12.91 3.20 53.78
C PHE A 159 -12.06 4.22 53.01
N ARG A 160 -10.77 3.89 52.82
CA ARG A 160 -9.81 4.66 52.04
C ARG A 160 -9.08 3.70 51.11
N ASN A 161 -9.16 3.91 49.80
CA ASN A 161 -8.33 3.17 48.86
C ASN A 161 -6.94 3.83 48.77
N LEU A 162 -5.88 3.08 49.06
CA LEU A 162 -4.50 3.58 48.87
C LEU A 162 -3.96 3.28 47.47
N VAL A 163 -4.52 2.26 46.78
CA VAL A 163 -4.18 1.95 45.39
C VAL A 163 -5.03 2.85 44.49
N ARG A 164 -4.38 3.74 43.74
CA ARG A 164 -5.05 4.68 42.83
C ARG A 164 -4.84 4.26 41.38
N PRO A 165 -5.85 4.41 40.50
CA PRO A 165 -5.65 4.31 39.06
C PRO A 165 -4.55 5.25 38.58
N VAL A 166 -3.92 4.89 37.46
CA VAL A 166 -2.90 5.71 36.77
C VAL A 166 -3.55 6.98 36.22
N ARG A 167 -4.81 6.89 35.76
CA ARG A 167 -5.60 8.01 35.27
C ARG A 167 -6.22 8.79 36.45
N PRO A 168 -5.97 10.11 36.63
CA PRO A 168 -6.55 10.89 37.74
C PRO A 168 -8.08 10.96 37.75
N THR A 169 -8.72 10.81 36.59
CA THR A 169 -10.19 10.71 36.44
C THR A 169 -10.77 9.39 36.95
N GLY A 170 -9.94 8.37 37.13
CA GLY A 170 -10.33 7.00 37.46
C GLY A 170 -10.33 6.05 36.25
N ILE A 171 -10.67 4.79 36.51
CA ILE A 171 -10.77 3.75 35.47
C ILE A 171 -12.06 3.96 34.66
N PRO A 172 -12.04 3.80 33.32
CA PRO A 172 -13.24 3.87 32.51
C PRO A 172 -14.25 2.78 32.89
N ILE A 173 -15.51 3.20 33.06
CA ILE A 173 -16.64 2.33 33.40
C ILE A 173 -17.55 2.19 32.19
N SER A 174 -17.72 0.96 31.72
CA SER A 174 -18.72 0.58 30.73
C SER A 174 -19.94 -0.09 31.39
N VAL A 175 -21.12 0.14 30.82
CA VAL A 175 -22.39 -0.51 31.18
C VAL A 175 -23.08 -0.93 29.88
N GLY A 176 -23.87 -2.00 29.87
CA GLY A 176 -24.62 -2.41 28.67
C GLY A 176 -26.03 -2.95 28.96
N GLY A 177 -26.84 -3.04 27.89
CA GLY A 177 -28.18 -3.62 27.88
C GLY A 177 -29.29 -2.67 27.44
N SER A 178 -30.45 -3.25 27.09
CA SER A 178 -31.50 -2.59 26.31
C SER A 178 -32.84 -2.31 27.05
N SER A 179 -32.82 -2.16 28.37
CA SER A 179 -34.01 -1.78 29.17
C SER A 179 -33.90 -0.37 29.75
N ALA A 180 -35.02 0.19 30.23
CA ALA A 180 -35.07 1.58 30.73
C ALA A 180 -34.09 1.83 31.88
N GLU A 181 -33.95 0.87 32.79
CA GLU A 181 -32.97 0.88 33.89
C GLU A 181 -31.53 0.90 33.37
N ALA A 182 -31.25 0.17 32.29
CA ALA A 182 -29.93 0.14 31.66
C ALA A 182 -29.59 1.49 31.03
N TYR A 183 -30.49 2.05 30.20
CA TYR A 183 -30.32 3.38 29.61
C TYR A 183 -30.16 4.46 30.68
N ARG A 184 -30.97 4.41 31.75
CA ARG A 184 -30.89 5.36 32.88
C ARG A 184 -29.54 5.29 33.59
N VAL A 185 -29.10 4.11 34.01
CA VAL A 185 -27.84 3.96 34.78
C VAL A 185 -26.62 4.20 33.90
N GLY A 186 -26.58 3.65 32.68
CA GLY A 186 -25.46 3.85 31.76
C GLY A 186 -25.37 5.29 31.23
N GLY A 187 -26.49 5.88 30.81
CA GLY A 187 -26.56 7.29 30.39
C GLY A 187 -26.06 8.26 31.47
N SER A 188 -26.51 8.06 32.72
CA SER A 188 -26.17 8.94 33.83
C SER A 188 -24.77 8.74 34.45
N LEU A 189 -24.14 7.57 34.31
CA LEU A 189 -22.92 7.25 35.09
C LEU A 189 -21.77 6.56 34.32
N ALA A 190 -21.99 6.01 33.13
CA ALA A 190 -20.96 5.29 32.36
C ALA A 190 -20.15 6.21 31.44
N ASP A 191 -18.92 5.80 31.15
CA ASP A 191 -18.05 6.40 30.12
C ASP A 191 -18.30 5.75 28.75
N ILE A 192 -18.72 4.49 28.72
CA ILE A 192 -18.98 3.69 27.50
C ILE A 192 -20.29 2.92 27.65
N PHE A 193 -21.22 3.05 26.70
CA PHE A 193 -22.45 2.25 26.66
C PHE A 193 -22.37 1.13 25.62
N GLY A 194 -22.48 -0.12 26.08
CA GLY A 194 -22.44 -1.33 25.24
C GLY A 194 -23.82 -1.76 24.72
N LEU A 195 -23.93 -1.84 23.40
CA LEU A 195 -25.06 -2.35 22.64
C LEU A 195 -24.67 -3.62 21.85
N TRP A 196 -25.66 -4.42 21.50
CA TRP A 196 -25.53 -5.48 20.50
C TRP A 196 -25.87 -4.92 19.12
N GLY A 197 -25.30 -5.53 18.07
CA GLY A 197 -25.66 -5.22 16.69
C GLY A 197 -27.13 -5.51 16.43
N GLU A 198 -27.92 -4.45 16.37
CA GLU A 198 -29.30 -4.39 15.89
C GLU A 198 -29.33 -3.54 14.60
N PRO A 199 -30.42 -3.53 13.82
CA PRO A 199 -30.49 -2.75 12.59
C PRO A 199 -30.23 -1.26 12.84
N LEU A 200 -29.77 -0.54 11.82
CA LEU A 200 -29.34 0.86 11.91
C LEU A 200 -30.40 1.76 12.58
N LYS A 201 -31.68 1.55 12.23
CA LYS A 201 -32.83 2.24 12.86
C LYS A 201 -32.95 1.94 14.35
N GLU A 202 -33.02 0.65 14.73
CA GLU A 202 -33.11 0.21 16.11
C GLU A 202 -31.90 0.62 16.96
N THR A 203 -30.70 0.68 16.37
CA THR A 203 -29.49 1.18 17.04
C THR A 203 -29.56 2.69 17.27
N ARG A 204 -30.00 3.49 16.28
CA ARG A 204 -30.31 4.93 16.47
C ARG A 204 -31.30 5.14 17.63
N GLU A 205 -32.40 4.38 17.64
CA GLU A 205 -33.41 4.45 18.72
C GLU A 205 -32.85 4.12 20.12
N GLN A 206 -31.77 3.34 20.23
CA GLN A 206 -31.09 3.06 21.50
C GLN A 206 -30.12 4.17 21.88
N ILE A 207 -29.30 4.67 20.94
CA ILE A 207 -28.36 5.79 21.14
C ILE A 207 -29.11 7.03 21.65
N ASP A 208 -30.22 7.39 21.00
CA ASP A 208 -31.01 8.58 21.35
C ASP A 208 -31.58 8.49 22.78
N ARG A 209 -31.96 7.28 23.24
CA ARG A 209 -32.42 7.04 24.62
C ARG A 209 -31.28 7.18 25.63
N ILE A 210 -30.09 6.67 25.32
CA ILE A 210 -28.89 6.79 26.18
C ILE A 210 -28.52 8.27 26.35
N TYR A 211 -28.54 9.04 25.26
CA TYR A 211 -28.23 10.48 25.30
C TYR A 211 -29.34 11.31 25.96
N ALA A 212 -30.61 10.92 25.85
CA ALA A 212 -31.70 11.55 26.60
C ALA A 212 -31.57 11.33 28.12
N GLU A 213 -31.15 10.13 28.56
CA GLU A 213 -30.90 9.86 29.99
C GLU A 213 -29.61 10.55 30.50
N ALA A 214 -28.57 10.67 29.67
CA ALA A 214 -27.39 11.47 29.99
C ALA A 214 -27.75 12.97 30.17
N ALA A 215 -28.58 13.53 29.28
CA ALA A 215 -29.06 14.90 29.38
C ALA A 215 -29.98 15.10 30.62
N ARG A 216 -30.84 14.13 30.95
CA ARG A 216 -31.64 14.12 32.18
C ARG A 216 -30.79 14.09 33.45
N ALA A 217 -29.63 13.46 33.41
CA ALA A 217 -28.64 13.48 34.49
C ALA A 217 -27.81 14.78 34.55
N GLY A 218 -28.03 15.73 33.64
CA GLY A 218 -27.32 17.01 33.60
C GLY A 218 -25.93 16.94 32.96
N ARG A 219 -25.58 15.84 32.27
CA ARG A 219 -24.29 15.70 31.59
C ARG A 219 -24.27 16.54 30.31
N PRO A 220 -23.24 17.38 30.06
CA PRO A 220 -23.09 18.10 28.81
C PRO A 220 -22.83 17.14 27.64
N GLU A 221 -22.98 17.60 26.40
CA GLU A 221 -22.79 16.74 25.22
C GLU A 221 -21.37 16.15 25.13
N THR A 222 -20.37 16.87 25.64
CA THR A 222 -18.95 16.47 25.77
C THR A 222 -18.69 15.41 26.85
N ASP A 223 -19.70 15.07 27.65
CA ASP A 223 -19.67 14.02 28.69
C ASP A 223 -20.83 13.01 28.47
N ARG A 224 -21.21 12.76 27.22
CA ARG A 224 -22.08 11.63 26.90
C ARG A 224 -21.27 10.31 26.92
N PRO A 225 -21.87 9.16 27.29
CA PRO A 225 -21.21 7.88 27.14
C PRO A 225 -20.86 7.63 25.67
N ARG A 226 -19.63 7.19 25.40
CA ARG A 226 -19.21 6.71 24.08
C ARG A 226 -19.98 5.43 23.72
N ILE A 227 -20.42 5.28 22.47
CA ILE A 227 -21.24 4.12 22.09
C ILE A 227 -20.36 2.98 21.58
N TRP A 228 -20.56 1.79 22.16
CA TRP A 228 -19.97 0.53 21.73
C TRP A 228 -21.08 -0.34 21.10
N VAL A 229 -20.93 -0.76 19.83
CA VAL A 229 -21.82 -1.75 19.18
C VAL A 229 -21.06 -3.05 18.87
N THR A 230 -21.72 -4.22 18.98
CA THR A 230 -21.06 -5.54 18.91
C THR A 230 -21.60 -6.45 17.81
N PHE A 231 -20.72 -6.99 16.96
CA PHE A 231 -21.02 -7.90 15.85
C PHE A 231 -20.15 -9.16 15.88
N ARG A 232 -20.51 -10.16 15.05
CA ARG A 232 -19.64 -11.31 14.73
C ARG A 232 -19.42 -11.45 13.22
N PRO A 233 -18.48 -10.69 12.62
CA PRO A 233 -18.26 -10.74 11.18
C PRO A 233 -17.85 -12.13 10.68
N ILE A 234 -18.56 -12.64 9.68
CA ILE A 234 -18.19 -13.85 8.93
C ILE A 234 -17.67 -13.40 7.58
N ILE A 235 -16.35 -13.36 7.46
CA ILE A 235 -15.65 -12.75 6.32
C ILE A 235 -14.90 -13.79 5.50
N ALA A 236 -14.85 -13.59 4.19
CA ALA A 236 -14.03 -14.30 3.23
C ALA A 236 -13.76 -13.38 2.03
N GLU A 237 -12.95 -13.81 1.08
CA GLU A 237 -12.38 -12.98 0.00
C GLU A 237 -13.46 -12.37 -0.92
N THR A 238 -14.57 -13.06 -1.15
CA THR A 238 -15.73 -12.57 -1.91
C THR A 238 -17.03 -12.73 -1.13
N GLU A 239 -18.10 -12.06 -1.61
CA GLU A 239 -19.45 -12.24 -1.07
C GLU A 239 -19.89 -13.71 -1.08
N GLU A 240 -19.73 -14.40 -2.21
CA GLU A 240 -20.14 -15.80 -2.37
C GLU A 240 -19.41 -16.72 -1.38
N LEU A 241 -18.11 -16.48 -1.18
CA LEU A 241 -17.30 -17.22 -0.21
C LEU A 241 -17.70 -16.90 1.23
N ALA A 242 -18.04 -15.65 1.54
CA ALA A 242 -18.46 -15.21 2.86
C ALA A 242 -19.86 -15.76 3.21
N TRP A 243 -20.81 -15.69 2.30
CA TRP A 243 -22.13 -16.31 2.43
C TRP A 243 -22.03 -17.84 2.51
N ALA A 244 -21.11 -18.48 1.77
CA ALA A 244 -20.85 -19.92 1.92
C ALA A 244 -20.20 -20.26 3.28
N LYS A 245 -19.27 -19.43 3.78
CA LYS A 245 -18.70 -19.55 5.15
C LYS A 245 -19.80 -19.37 6.20
N ALA A 246 -20.73 -18.44 6.01
CA ALA A 246 -21.85 -18.18 6.91
C ALA A 246 -22.84 -19.35 6.99
N HIS A 247 -23.24 -19.92 5.85
CA HIS A 247 -24.11 -21.11 5.84
C HIS A 247 -23.42 -22.34 6.46
N ARG A 248 -22.12 -22.57 6.20
CA ARG A 248 -21.35 -23.63 6.89
C ARG A 248 -21.30 -23.41 8.40
N THR A 249 -21.02 -22.18 8.85
CA THR A 249 -21.04 -21.77 10.26
C THR A 249 -22.40 -22.02 10.91
N LEU A 250 -23.51 -21.67 10.23
CA LEU A 250 -24.86 -21.89 10.71
C LEU A 250 -25.20 -23.38 10.90
N GLU A 251 -24.83 -24.25 9.96
CA GLU A 251 -25.06 -25.70 10.10
C GLU A 251 -24.23 -26.29 11.25
N LEU A 252 -22.98 -25.85 11.45
CA LEU A 252 -22.18 -26.26 12.61
C LEU A 252 -22.80 -25.78 13.94
N LEU A 253 -23.35 -24.55 14.00
CA LEU A 253 -24.08 -24.05 15.18
C LEU A 253 -25.35 -24.87 15.48
N LYS A 254 -26.09 -25.30 14.44
CA LYS A 254 -27.26 -26.19 14.59
C LYS A 254 -26.86 -27.59 15.08
N GLN A 255 -25.75 -28.13 14.58
CA GLN A 255 -25.24 -29.45 14.98
C GLN A 255 -24.72 -29.44 16.43
N ASN A 256 -23.99 -28.40 16.83
CA ASN A 256 -23.41 -28.24 18.16
C ASN A 256 -24.38 -27.68 19.22
N LYS A 257 -25.70 -27.78 18.99
CA LYS A 257 -26.74 -27.17 19.83
C LYS A 257 -26.72 -27.74 21.26
N ARG A 258 -26.19 -26.96 22.21
CA ARG A 258 -26.05 -27.36 23.63
C ARG A 258 -27.40 -27.57 24.32
N GLU A 259 -27.44 -28.42 25.32
CA GLU A 259 -28.62 -28.62 26.18
C GLU A 259 -29.09 -27.31 26.84
N GLY A 260 -30.39 -27.19 27.11
CA GLY A 260 -31.00 -25.98 27.67
C GLY A 260 -31.09 -24.78 26.71
N SER A 261 -30.78 -24.98 25.42
CA SER A 261 -30.86 -23.95 24.38
C SER A 261 -32.28 -23.49 24.04
N ASP A 262 -33.30 -24.31 24.32
CA ASP A 262 -34.71 -23.99 24.05
C ASP A 262 -35.45 -23.24 25.18
N VAL A 263 -34.72 -22.78 26.22
CA VAL A 263 -35.30 -22.01 27.33
C VAL A 263 -35.58 -20.56 26.89
N PRO A 264 -36.81 -20.01 27.12
CA PRO A 264 -37.14 -18.62 26.80
C PRO A 264 -36.22 -17.59 27.49
N ARG A 265 -35.84 -16.54 26.76
CA ARG A 265 -34.91 -15.52 27.25
C ARG A 265 -35.61 -14.45 28.08
N GLN A 266 -35.09 -14.20 29.29
CA GLN A 266 -35.61 -13.18 30.21
C GLN A 266 -35.11 -11.76 29.91
N ASN A 267 -33.98 -11.60 29.22
CA ASN A 267 -33.37 -10.28 28.99
C ASN A 267 -33.89 -9.61 27.70
N VAL A 268 -34.06 -8.29 27.75
CA VAL A 268 -34.67 -7.49 26.68
C VAL A 268 -33.83 -7.49 25.39
N GLY A 269 -32.50 -7.52 25.48
CA GLY A 269 -31.63 -7.58 24.29
C GLY A 269 -31.86 -8.85 23.47
N SER A 270 -31.91 -10.01 24.14
CA SER A 270 -32.21 -11.28 23.45
C SER A 270 -33.63 -11.31 22.87
N GLN A 271 -34.61 -10.70 23.56
CA GLN A 271 -35.98 -10.58 23.06
C GLN A 271 -36.04 -9.68 21.82
N ARG A 272 -35.32 -8.56 21.80
CA ARG A 272 -35.18 -7.69 20.61
C ARG A 272 -34.53 -8.42 19.44
N LEU A 273 -33.40 -9.12 19.65
CA LEU A 273 -32.75 -9.85 18.57
C LEU A 273 -33.63 -10.97 17.98
N LEU A 274 -34.45 -11.63 18.80
CA LEU A 274 -35.41 -12.65 18.32
C LEU A 274 -36.61 -12.05 17.58
N ASP A 275 -37.11 -10.89 18.03
CA ASP A 275 -38.13 -10.11 17.30
C ASP A 275 -37.59 -9.67 15.93
N ILE A 276 -36.38 -9.12 15.87
CA ILE A 276 -35.74 -8.71 14.61
C ILE A 276 -35.50 -9.92 13.71
N ALA A 277 -35.04 -11.06 14.24
CA ALA A 277 -34.89 -12.31 13.47
C ALA A 277 -36.21 -12.77 12.83
N SER A 278 -37.35 -12.57 13.51
CA SER A 278 -38.67 -12.93 12.97
C SER A 278 -39.11 -12.06 11.78
N ARG A 279 -38.44 -10.92 11.54
CA ARG A 279 -38.72 -9.97 10.46
C ARG A 279 -37.89 -10.22 9.19
N GLY A 280 -36.92 -11.14 9.22
CA GLY A 280 -36.16 -11.58 8.05
C GLY A 280 -34.70 -11.93 8.37
N ASP A 281 -34.13 -12.86 7.60
CA ASP A 281 -32.79 -13.41 7.85
C ASP A 281 -31.65 -12.39 7.66
N VAL A 282 -31.80 -11.42 6.77
CA VAL A 282 -30.85 -10.31 6.56
C VAL A 282 -31.56 -8.99 6.84
N GLN A 283 -30.89 -8.12 7.59
CA GLN A 283 -31.29 -6.73 7.84
C GLN A 283 -30.17 -5.79 7.36
N ASP A 284 -30.55 -4.55 7.02
CA ASP A 284 -29.66 -3.54 6.42
C ASP A 284 -28.81 -4.10 5.27
N ARG A 285 -27.50 -3.79 5.24
CA ARG A 285 -26.55 -4.21 4.20
C ARG A 285 -26.17 -5.69 4.30
N ALA A 286 -25.92 -6.18 5.51
CA ALA A 286 -25.22 -7.45 5.76
C ALA A 286 -25.52 -8.09 7.13
N LEU A 287 -26.47 -7.56 7.91
CA LEU A 287 -26.71 -7.99 9.29
C LEU A 287 -27.56 -9.25 9.32
N TRP A 288 -26.91 -10.40 9.52
CA TRP A 288 -27.50 -11.72 9.40
C TRP A 288 -27.96 -12.29 10.76
N TYR A 289 -29.20 -12.79 10.78
CA TYR A 289 -29.95 -13.21 11.96
C TYR A 289 -30.12 -14.73 12.19
N PRO A 290 -29.98 -15.66 11.23
CA PRO A 290 -30.04 -17.10 11.50
C PRO A 290 -29.08 -17.60 12.59
N THR A 291 -27.94 -16.93 12.80
CA THR A 291 -27.03 -17.21 13.94
C THR A 291 -27.62 -16.83 15.29
N VAL A 292 -28.45 -15.78 15.36
CA VAL A 292 -29.27 -15.44 16.54
C VAL A 292 -30.27 -16.56 16.80
N THR A 293 -31.01 -16.99 15.77
CA THR A 293 -32.02 -18.05 15.89
C THR A 293 -31.38 -19.38 16.33
N ALA A 294 -30.29 -19.80 15.70
CA ALA A 294 -29.58 -21.05 16.03
C ALA A 294 -28.99 -21.05 17.46
N THR A 295 -28.55 -19.90 17.97
CA THR A 295 -28.04 -19.78 19.35
C THR A 295 -29.13 -19.43 20.39
N ASN A 296 -30.38 -19.23 19.96
CA ASN A 296 -31.45 -18.60 20.75
C ASN A 296 -30.92 -17.32 21.43
N ALA A 297 -30.41 -16.38 20.63
CA ALA A 297 -29.86 -15.08 21.05
C ALA A 297 -28.94 -15.14 22.29
N ARG A 298 -28.01 -16.11 22.34
CA ARG A 298 -27.10 -16.30 23.50
C ARG A 298 -25.97 -15.26 23.48
N GLY A 299 -26.27 -14.07 23.98
CA GLY A 299 -25.36 -12.92 23.95
C GLY A 299 -25.25 -12.32 22.54
N ALA A 300 -24.19 -11.54 22.30
CA ALA A 300 -23.90 -10.98 20.97
C ALA A 300 -23.73 -12.12 19.95
N SER A 301 -24.72 -12.25 19.06
CA SER A 301 -24.95 -13.42 18.18
C SER A 301 -25.37 -13.02 16.76
N THR A 302 -25.57 -11.73 16.49
CA THR A 302 -25.75 -11.19 15.14
C THR A 302 -24.42 -11.20 14.39
N ALA A 303 -24.47 -11.65 13.14
CA ALA A 303 -23.31 -11.66 12.24
C ALA A 303 -23.40 -10.50 11.25
N LEU A 304 -22.25 -9.97 10.83
CA LEU A 304 -22.15 -9.24 9.56
C LEU A 304 -21.56 -10.23 8.55
N VAL A 305 -22.14 -10.37 7.37
CA VAL A 305 -21.71 -11.37 6.38
C VAL A 305 -21.40 -10.71 5.04
N GLY A 306 -20.18 -10.93 4.54
CA GLY A 306 -19.74 -10.43 3.25
C GLY A 306 -18.23 -10.37 3.10
N SER A 307 -17.77 -9.82 1.98
CA SER A 307 -16.37 -9.46 1.73
C SER A 307 -15.85 -8.43 2.74
N PRO A 308 -14.54 -8.25 2.92
CA PRO A 308 -14.00 -7.25 3.84
C PRO A 308 -14.53 -5.83 3.56
N GLN A 309 -14.84 -5.50 2.31
CA GLN A 309 -15.42 -4.20 1.97
C GLN A 309 -16.86 -4.06 2.50
N THR A 310 -17.74 -5.04 2.24
CA THR A 310 -19.11 -5.06 2.79
C THR A 310 -19.13 -4.99 4.31
N ILE A 311 -18.14 -5.58 4.96
CA ILE A 311 -18.00 -5.60 6.43
C ILE A 311 -17.48 -4.24 6.95
N VAL A 312 -16.45 -3.65 6.33
CA VAL A 312 -15.99 -2.29 6.64
C VAL A 312 -17.12 -1.29 6.44
N ASP A 313 -17.84 -1.35 5.32
CA ASP A 313 -18.96 -0.47 5.04
C ASP A 313 -20.09 -0.60 6.07
N SER A 314 -20.47 -1.85 6.41
CA SER A 314 -21.49 -2.09 7.44
C SER A 314 -21.05 -1.51 8.79
N ILE A 315 -19.77 -1.61 9.12
CA ILE A 315 -19.18 -1.03 10.33
C ILE A 315 -19.20 0.51 10.26
N LEU A 316 -18.89 1.11 9.10
CA LEU A 316 -18.97 2.55 8.87
C LEU A 316 -20.41 3.06 9.02
N ASP A 317 -21.42 2.33 8.53
CA ASP A 317 -22.84 2.67 8.72
C ASP A 317 -23.17 2.86 10.21
N TYR A 318 -22.60 2.06 11.12
CA TYR A 318 -22.75 2.26 12.57
C TYR A 318 -21.88 3.37 13.16
N ILE A 319 -20.67 3.59 12.63
CA ILE A 319 -19.79 4.69 13.07
C ILE A 319 -20.46 6.04 12.73
N GLU A 320 -21.09 6.17 11.57
CA GLU A 320 -21.91 7.34 11.19
C GLU A 320 -23.16 7.50 12.07
N LEU A 321 -23.72 6.41 12.60
CA LEU A 321 -24.76 6.52 13.64
C LEU A 321 -24.23 7.08 14.98
N GLY A 322 -22.92 7.04 15.21
CA GLY A 322 -22.27 7.49 16.46
C GLY A 322 -21.66 6.35 17.28
N ALA A 323 -21.39 5.17 16.69
CA ALA A 323 -20.64 4.11 17.35
C ALA A 323 -19.14 4.47 17.44
N ASP A 324 -18.73 5.09 18.55
CA ASP A 324 -17.33 5.41 18.86
C ASP A 324 -16.43 4.17 19.01
N LEU A 325 -17.01 3.01 19.35
CA LEU A 325 -16.32 1.73 19.47
C LEU A 325 -17.09 0.62 18.75
N ILE A 326 -16.35 -0.24 18.05
CA ILE A 326 -16.88 -1.36 17.27
C ILE A 326 -16.27 -2.64 17.79
N SER A 327 -17.11 -3.54 18.33
CA SER A 327 -16.66 -4.85 18.75
C SER A 327 -16.93 -5.91 17.69
N ILE A 328 -15.88 -6.64 17.32
CA ILE A 328 -15.90 -7.73 16.34
C ILE A 328 -15.19 -8.95 16.92
N ARG A 329 -15.85 -10.11 16.85
CA ARG A 329 -15.28 -11.40 17.25
C ARG A 329 -15.78 -12.52 16.33
N GLY A 330 -14.89 -13.44 15.99
CA GLY A 330 -15.19 -14.54 15.07
C GLY A 330 -16.18 -15.58 15.56
N TYR A 331 -16.31 -16.62 14.74
CA TYR A 331 -16.79 -17.95 15.15
C TYR A 331 -15.65 -18.98 15.13
N ASP A 332 -14.62 -18.77 14.30
CA ASP A 332 -13.28 -19.36 14.45
C ASP A 332 -12.36 -18.30 15.06
N ASN A 333 -12.51 -18.11 16.38
CA ASN A 333 -12.13 -16.91 17.12
C ASN A 333 -10.76 -16.30 16.75
N LEU A 334 -9.71 -17.12 16.65
CA LEU A 334 -8.34 -16.63 16.41
C LEU A 334 -8.07 -16.30 14.94
N ASN A 335 -8.51 -17.15 14.02
CA ASN A 335 -8.25 -16.97 12.59
C ASN A 335 -9.05 -15.79 12.05
N ASP A 336 -10.35 -15.70 12.41
CA ASP A 336 -11.18 -14.54 12.08
C ASP A 336 -10.56 -13.23 12.64
N ALA A 337 -9.90 -13.26 13.82
CA ALA A 337 -9.24 -12.07 14.38
C ALA A 337 -7.97 -11.63 13.62
N ILE A 338 -7.21 -12.57 13.05
CA ILE A 338 -6.09 -12.29 12.14
C ILE A 338 -6.63 -11.62 10.87
N ASP A 339 -7.68 -12.19 10.29
CA ASP A 339 -8.32 -11.66 9.07
C ASP A 339 -8.87 -10.25 9.30
N TYR A 340 -9.44 -9.95 10.49
CA TYR A 340 -9.90 -8.61 10.82
C TYR A 340 -8.76 -7.57 10.82
N GLY A 341 -7.64 -7.88 11.48
CA GLY A 341 -6.46 -7.00 11.49
C GLY A 341 -5.92 -6.73 10.09
N ARG A 342 -5.83 -7.78 9.27
CA ARG A 342 -5.33 -7.70 7.90
C ARG A 342 -6.24 -6.93 6.95
N TYR A 343 -7.57 -7.14 7.00
CA TYR A 343 -8.46 -6.68 5.93
C TYR A 343 -9.38 -5.49 6.29
N ILE A 344 -9.71 -5.28 7.58
CA ILE A 344 -10.78 -4.36 8.02
C ILE A 344 -10.24 -3.00 8.48
N LEU A 345 -9.19 -2.99 9.29
CA LEU A 345 -8.57 -1.78 9.86
C LEU A 345 -7.79 -0.84 8.88
N PRO A 346 -7.33 -1.25 7.65
CA PRO A 346 -6.40 -0.42 6.84
C PRO A 346 -6.95 0.75 5.93
N ARG A 347 -6.42 0.95 4.67
CA ARG A 347 -6.72 1.94 3.54
C ARG A 347 -5.92 3.32 3.29
N VAL A 348 -4.73 3.38 2.54
CA VAL A 348 -3.38 4.13 2.80
C VAL A 348 -2.00 3.92 1.92
N ARG A 349 -1.60 4.74 0.89
CA ARG A 349 -0.50 4.79 -0.20
C ARG A 349 0.99 4.45 0.08
N SER A 350 1.74 4.11 -1.01
CA SER A 350 3.05 3.42 -0.93
C SER A 350 4.14 3.50 -2.05
N GLY A 351 3.95 4.10 -3.22
CA GLY A 351 4.97 4.08 -4.32
C GLY A 351 6.33 4.70 -3.94
N PRO A 352 7.44 4.48 -4.69
CA PRO A 352 8.81 4.80 -4.24
C PRO A 352 9.09 6.27 -3.90
N GLY A 353 8.25 7.23 -4.31
CA GLY A 353 8.34 8.64 -3.93
C GLY A 353 7.54 9.04 -2.67
N GLY A 354 6.58 8.20 -2.26
CA GLY A 354 5.66 8.48 -1.14
C GLY A 354 5.76 7.46 0.01
N GLY A 355 6.13 6.23 -0.30
CA GLY A 355 6.33 5.15 0.66
C GLY A 355 7.45 5.42 1.65
N PRO A 356 8.70 5.65 1.20
CA PRO A 356 9.80 5.96 2.10
C PRO A 356 9.58 7.30 2.81
N LEU A 357 9.05 8.31 2.11
CA LEU A 357 8.67 9.60 2.70
C LEU A 357 7.68 9.42 3.87
N ALA A 358 6.65 8.61 3.71
CA ALA A 358 5.70 8.32 4.78
C ALA A 358 6.34 7.57 5.94
N SER A 359 7.18 6.59 5.65
CA SER A 359 8.00 5.90 6.66
C SER A 359 8.89 6.88 7.43
N ASN A 360 9.63 7.74 6.74
CA ASN A 360 10.53 8.72 7.34
C ASN A 360 9.80 9.72 8.22
N LEU A 361 8.66 10.26 7.76
CA LEU A 361 7.83 11.17 8.56
C LEU A 361 7.30 10.47 9.82
N ALA A 362 6.91 9.19 9.72
CA ALA A 362 6.51 8.43 10.90
C ALA A 362 7.69 8.09 11.83
N ARG A 363 8.88 7.84 11.27
CA ARG A 363 10.14 7.63 12.02
C ARG A 363 10.63 8.90 12.72
N ALA A 364 10.32 10.07 12.16
CA ALA A 364 10.50 11.39 12.77
C ALA A 364 9.40 11.75 13.80
N GLY A 365 8.46 10.84 14.08
CA GLY A 365 7.45 10.99 15.15
C GLY A 365 6.11 11.57 14.72
N TYR A 366 5.88 11.82 13.42
CA TYR A 366 4.58 12.29 12.93
C TYR A 366 3.58 11.13 12.80
N SER A 367 2.29 11.45 12.83
CA SER A 367 1.21 10.49 12.55
C SER A 367 0.83 10.61 11.08
N VAL A 368 0.99 9.53 10.31
CA VAL A 368 1.07 9.57 8.83
C VAL A 368 -0.01 8.72 8.14
N LEU A 369 -0.53 9.28 7.03
CA LEU A 369 -1.69 8.85 6.23
C LEU A 369 -1.62 9.53 4.82
N LEU A 370 -1.98 8.86 3.70
CA LEU A 370 -1.97 9.30 2.27
C LEU A 370 -2.48 8.11 1.40
N VAL A 371 -3.40 8.07 0.40
CA VAL A 371 -4.24 6.83 0.13
C VAL A 371 -3.96 5.84 -1.06
N GLU A 372 -3.89 4.51 -0.82
CA GLU A 372 -3.41 3.44 -1.76
C GLU A 372 -4.52 2.67 -2.46
N ALA A 373 -4.41 2.47 -3.78
CA ALA A 373 -5.39 1.73 -4.59
C ALA A 373 -5.09 0.23 -4.75
N GLY A 374 -3.82 -0.18 -4.64
CA GLY A 374 -3.41 -1.59 -4.69
C GLY A 374 -3.63 -2.37 -3.39
N ASP A 375 -3.60 -3.70 -3.49
CA ASP A 375 -3.47 -4.62 -2.36
C ASP A 375 -1.99 -4.84 -1.97
N ASP A 376 -1.74 -5.65 -0.95
CA ASP A 376 -0.39 -6.04 -0.54
C ASP A 376 -0.05 -7.40 -1.17
N GLN A 377 0.99 -7.40 -2.00
CA GLN A 377 1.51 -8.56 -2.70
C GLN A 377 2.90 -8.98 -2.18
N SER A 378 3.17 -8.80 -0.87
CA SER A 378 4.43 -9.24 -0.23
C SER A 378 4.67 -10.75 -0.39
N ASP A 379 3.63 -11.57 -0.23
CA ASP A 379 3.69 -13.03 -0.37
C ASP A 379 3.70 -13.51 -1.86
N ASN A 380 3.65 -12.60 -2.84
CA ASN A 380 3.63 -12.95 -4.26
C ASN A 380 5.05 -13.13 -4.80
N VAL A 381 5.40 -14.37 -5.15
CA VAL A 381 6.73 -14.77 -5.68
C VAL A 381 7.16 -14.01 -6.93
N ASN A 382 6.22 -13.55 -7.77
CA ASN A 382 6.53 -12.75 -8.96
C ASN A 382 7.03 -11.35 -8.59
N SER A 383 6.62 -10.82 -7.44
CA SER A 383 7.20 -9.61 -6.86
C SER A 383 8.45 -9.93 -6.06
N GLU A 384 8.41 -10.97 -5.21
CA GLU A 384 9.48 -11.28 -4.26
C GLU A 384 10.80 -11.70 -4.94
N ILE A 385 10.76 -12.56 -5.98
CA ILE A 385 11.96 -13.19 -6.53
C ILE A 385 12.52 -12.35 -7.69
N ALA A 386 13.77 -11.89 -7.57
CA ALA A 386 14.43 -11.03 -8.57
C ALA A 386 14.42 -11.64 -9.99
N PHE A 387 14.63 -12.96 -10.09
CA PHE A 387 14.63 -13.71 -11.36
C PHE A 387 13.27 -13.68 -12.09
N LEU A 388 12.14 -13.50 -11.36
CA LEU A 388 10.79 -13.47 -11.93
C LEU A 388 10.33 -12.05 -12.33
N SER A 389 11.24 -11.07 -12.34
CA SER A 389 10.94 -9.67 -12.68
C SER A 389 10.34 -9.46 -14.08
N SER A 390 10.68 -10.29 -15.06
CA SER A 390 10.05 -10.29 -16.40
C SER A 390 8.60 -10.80 -16.43
N ILE A 391 8.14 -11.42 -15.33
CA ILE A 391 6.77 -11.95 -15.16
C ILE A 391 5.95 -11.03 -14.26
N ALA A 392 6.59 -10.29 -13.35
CA ALA A 392 5.95 -9.35 -12.43
C ALA A 392 5.01 -8.33 -13.11
N TYR A 393 5.37 -7.82 -14.29
CA TYR A 393 4.51 -6.91 -15.06
C TYR A 393 3.40 -7.62 -15.85
N THR A 394 3.44 -8.94 -15.96
CA THR A 394 2.41 -9.77 -16.62
C THR A 394 1.39 -10.33 -15.63
N ASP A 395 1.69 -10.32 -14.32
CA ASP A 395 0.79 -10.74 -13.25
C ASP A 395 -0.36 -9.71 -13.07
N PRO A 396 -1.64 -10.13 -13.16
CA PRO A 396 -2.78 -9.22 -13.05
C PRO A 396 -3.04 -8.70 -11.62
N THR A 397 -2.37 -9.24 -10.59
CA THR A 397 -2.46 -8.76 -9.21
C THR A 397 -1.47 -7.63 -8.90
N LEU A 398 -0.37 -7.57 -9.66
CA LEU A 398 0.76 -6.67 -9.41
C LEU A 398 0.73 -5.37 -10.23
N ARG A 399 -0.14 -5.28 -11.25
CA ARG A 399 -0.05 -4.26 -12.31
C ARG A 399 -1.33 -3.45 -12.52
N TRP A 400 -1.18 -2.34 -13.23
CA TRP A 400 -2.21 -1.52 -13.86
C TRP A 400 -1.90 -1.33 -15.35
N ASP A 401 -2.91 -1.54 -16.19
CA ASP A 401 -2.90 -1.49 -17.65
C ASP A 401 -3.23 -0.06 -18.12
N PHE A 402 -2.19 0.75 -18.35
CA PHE A 402 -2.33 1.99 -19.11
C PHE A 402 -2.05 1.73 -20.59
N PHE A 403 -2.59 2.62 -21.43
CA PHE A 403 -2.34 2.64 -22.87
C PHE A 403 -2.05 4.08 -23.29
N VAL A 404 -1.03 4.26 -24.12
CA VAL A 404 -0.48 5.58 -24.48
C VAL A 404 -0.46 5.79 -25.99
N ARG A 405 -0.38 7.06 -26.40
CA ARG A 405 0.02 7.49 -27.74
C ARG A 405 1.42 8.09 -27.70
N ASN A 406 2.14 7.99 -28.81
CA ASN A 406 3.43 8.67 -28.98
C ASN A 406 3.29 9.96 -29.80
N PHE A 407 2.25 10.09 -30.62
CA PHE A 407 2.03 11.23 -31.53
C PHE A 407 0.61 11.78 -31.44
N ALA A 408 0.41 13.06 -31.77
CA ALA A 408 -0.91 13.63 -32.04
C ALA A 408 -1.55 13.00 -33.29
N ASN A 409 -0.72 12.62 -34.27
CA ASN A 409 -1.18 12.05 -35.53
C ASN A 409 -1.49 10.54 -35.39
N GLU A 410 -2.76 10.19 -35.32
CA GLU A 410 -3.20 8.80 -35.20
C GLU A 410 -2.78 7.91 -36.39
N THR A 411 -2.57 8.49 -37.58
CA THR A 411 -2.03 7.74 -38.75
C THR A 411 -0.55 7.39 -38.57
N ARG A 412 0.21 8.16 -37.77
CA ARG A 412 1.57 7.76 -37.33
C ARG A 412 1.51 6.77 -36.17
N ASN A 413 0.63 6.96 -35.18
CA ASN A 413 0.44 5.94 -34.11
C ASN A 413 0.15 4.56 -34.72
N LEU A 414 -0.70 4.49 -35.76
CA LEU A 414 -1.02 3.25 -36.48
C LEU A 414 0.17 2.56 -37.21
N LYS A 415 1.34 3.21 -37.34
CA LYS A 415 2.57 2.59 -37.88
C LYS A 415 3.41 1.84 -36.84
N HIS A 416 3.09 1.93 -35.55
CA HIS A 416 3.85 1.21 -34.51
C HIS A 416 3.59 -0.30 -34.61
N ASN A 417 4.63 -1.13 -34.50
CA ASN A 417 4.54 -2.58 -34.70
C ASN A 417 3.77 -3.28 -33.58
N TYR A 418 3.90 -2.80 -32.34
CA TYR A 418 3.35 -3.43 -31.13
C TYR A 418 2.11 -2.73 -30.56
N LEU A 419 1.27 -2.20 -31.45
CA LEU A 419 -0.04 -1.64 -31.07
C LEU A 419 -0.90 -2.70 -30.39
N THR A 420 -1.49 -2.33 -29.26
CA THR A 420 -2.32 -3.21 -28.47
C THR A 420 -3.81 -2.95 -28.72
N TRP A 421 -4.54 -4.04 -28.97
CA TRP A 421 -5.95 -4.07 -29.31
C TRP A 421 -6.69 -5.03 -28.38
N ARG A 422 -7.93 -4.70 -28.03
CA ARG A 422 -8.84 -5.60 -27.32
C ARG A 422 -9.76 -6.30 -28.33
N ARG A 423 -9.69 -7.63 -28.39
CA ARG A 423 -10.53 -8.48 -29.24
C ARG A 423 -11.99 -8.46 -28.77
N PRO A 424 -12.95 -8.88 -29.61
CA PRO A 424 -14.36 -9.01 -29.21
C PRO A 424 -14.62 -9.98 -28.04
N ASP A 425 -13.70 -10.91 -27.76
CA ASP A 425 -13.75 -11.82 -26.60
C ASP A 425 -13.14 -11.24 -25.31
N GLY A 426 -12.59 -10.02 -25.37
CA GLY A 426 -11.95 -9.33 -24.25
C GLY A 426 -10.43 -9.56 -24.13
N SER A 427 -9.86 -10.55 -24.83
CA SER A 427 -8.41 -10.80 -24.81
C SER A 427 -7.62 -9.80 -25.67
N PHE A 428 -6.30 -9.78 -25.52
CA PHE A 428 -5.43 -8.82 -26.21
C PHE A 428 -4.84 -9.38 -27.51
N TYR A 429 -4.78 -8.56 -28.55
CA TYR A 429 -3.92 -8.73 -29.71
C TYR A 429 -2.88 -7.61 -29.73
N VAL A 430 -1.63 -7.96 -29.99
CA VAL A 430 -0.53 -7.01 -30.18
C VAL A 430 0.03 -7.19 -31.59
N GLY A 431 0.01 -6.12 -32.39
CA GLY A 431 0.39 -6.13 -33.80
C GLY A 431 -0.34 -5.09 -34.65
N GLN A 432 0.03 -4.99 -35.93
CA GLN A 432 -0.62 -4.11 -36.91
C GLN A 432 -1.83 -4.74 -37.64
N ALA A 433 -2.04 -6.05 -37.53
CA ALA A 433 -3.07 -6.80 -38.28
C ALA A 433 -4.12 -7.45 -37.35
N PRO A 434 -4.89 -6.66 -36.58
CA PRO A 434 -5.80 -7.17 -35.56
C PRO A 434 -6.96 -7.99 -36.13
N PRO A 435 -7.50 -8.95 -35.36
CA PRO A 435 -8.75 -9.63 -35.68
C PRO A 435 -9.90 -8.63 -35.89
N ASN A 436 -10.78 -8.92 -36.86
CA ASN A 436 -11.89 -8.04 -37.20
C ASN A 436 -12.80 -7.77 -35.97
N GLY A 437 -13.20 -6.50 -35.79
CA GLY A 437 -13.97 -6.04 -34.62
C GLY A 437 -13.15 -5.74 -33.37
N SER A 438 -11.82 -5.87 -33.39
CA SER A 438 -10.97 -5.47 -32.26
C SER A 438 -10.92 -3.94 -32.11
N THR A 439 -10.84 -3.46 -30.87
CA THR A 439 -10.73 -2.03 -30.53
C THR A 439 -9.28 -1.66 -30.22
N LEU A 440 -8.73 -0.64 -30.89
CA LEU A 440 -7.40 -0.09 -30.58
C LEU A 440 -7.39 0.49 -29.15
N LEU A 441 -6.35 0.22 -28.39
CA LEU A 441 -6.12 0.83 -27.07
C LEU A 441 -4.96 1.83 -27.08
N GLY A 442 -3.89 1.52 -27.83
CA GLY A 442 -2.65 2.30 -27.89
C GLY A 442 -1.42 1.40 -27.75
N ILE A 443 -0.29 1.97 -27.35
CA ILE A 443 0.89 1.22 -26.90
C ILE A 443 0.68 0.86 -25.42
N TYR A 444 0.94 -0.39 -25.02
CA TYR A 444 0.70 -0.85 -23.64
C TYR A 444 1.80 -0.38 -22.69
N TYR A 445 1.40 0.05 -21.50
CA TYR A 445 2.27 0.78 -20.58
C TYR A 445 1.98 0.34 -19.13
N PRO A 446 2.49 -0.82 -18.68
CA PRO A 446 2.14 -1.38 -17.38
C PRO A 446 2.78 -0.57 -16.25
N ARG A 447 2.03 -0.29 -15.17
CA ARG A 447 2.55 0.31 -13.93
C ARG A 447 2.30 -0.63 -12.76
N GLY A 448 3.17 -0.64 -11.74
CA GLY A 448 2.92 -1.44 -10.53
C GLY A 448 1.71 -0.92 -9.76
N GLY A 449 0.70 -1.78 -9.57
CA GLY A 449 -0.62 -1.51 -8.99
C GLY A 449 -0.84 -2.13 -7.60
N THR A 450 0.25 -2.40 -6.88
CA THR A 450 0.34 -3.03 -5.55
C THR A 450 0.95 -2.05 -4.53
N LEU A 451 0.90 -2.39 -3.24
CA LEU A 451 1.77 -1.82 -2.21
C LEU A 451 3.24 -1.87 -2.69
N GLY A 452 3.94 -0.74 -2.64
CA GLY A 452 5.28 -0.51 -3.24
C GLY A 452 5.26 0.09 -4.64
N GLY A 453 4.09 0.17 -5.28
CA GLY A 453 3.92 0.68 -6.64
C GLY A 453 4.84 -0.01 -7.64
N SER A 454 5.48 0.78 -8.52
CA SER A 454 6.32 0.23 -9.59
C SER A 454 7.66 -0.38 -9.13
N SER A 455 8.11 -0.10 -7.89
CA SER A 455 9.32 -0.76 -7.34
C SER A 455 9.11 -2.26 -7.09
N ALA A 456 7.86 -2.67 -6.86
CA ALA A 456 7.46 -4.07 -6.66
C ALA A 456 7.46 -4.92 -7.94
N VAL A 457 7.63 -4.33 -9.14
CA VAL A 457 7.44 -5.03 -10.43
C VAL A 457 8.47 -4.75 -11.53
N ASN A 458 9.27 -3.68 -11.42
CA ASN A 458 10.23 -3.30 -12.46
C ASN A 458 11.41 -4.30 -12.62
N ALA A 459 12.30 -4.04 -13.58
CA ALA A 459 13.55 -4.78 -13.80
C ALA A 459 14.63 -4.55 -12.72
N MET A 460 14.32 -3.85 -11.61
CA MET A 460 15.18 -3.52 -10.48
C MET A 460 16.43 -2.66 -10.76
N GLY A 461 16.64 -2.19 -12.00
CA GLY A 461 17.84 -1.43 -12.39
C GLY A 461 18.11 -0.20 -11.51
N THR A 462 19.24 -0.21 -10.80
CA THR A 462 19.61 0.79 -9.78
C THR A 462 20.79 1.62 -10.28
N ILE A 463 20.54 2.49 -11.26
CA ILE A 463 21.54 3.39 -11.83
C ILE A 463 21.39 4.81 -11.27
N TYR A 464 22.49 5.36 -10.77
CA TYR A 464 22.57 6.74 -10.29
C TYR A 464 22.53 7.72 -11.49
N PRO A 465 21.68 8.77 -11.45
CA PRO A 465 21.50 9.72 -12.56
C PRO A 465 22.70 10.65 -12.78
N SER A 466 22.73 11.35 -13.92
CA SER A 466 23.81 12.29 -14.21
C SER A 466 23.86 13.40 -13.16
N GLU A 467 25.05 13.90 -12.79
CA GLU A 467 25.15 15.03 -11.85
C GLU A 467 24.47 16.30 -12.41
N SER A 468 24.40 16.42 -13.74
CA SER A 468 23.66 17.48 -14.42
C SER A 468 22.15 17.45 -14.16
N ASP A 469 21.55 16.29 -13.84
CA ASP A 469 20.12 16.17 -13.53
C ASP A 469 19.77 16.90 -12.22
N TRP A 470 20.68 16.84 -11.24
CA TRP A 470 20.55 17.53 -9.95
C TRP A 470 20.93 19.01 -10.07
N GLN A 471 22.04 19.32 -10.75
CA GLN A 471 22.45 20.71 -10.98
C GLN A 471 21.38 21.52 -11.74
N ASN A 472 20.66 20.90 -12.69
CA ASN A 472 19.52 21.49 -13.38
C ASN A 472 18.42 21.98 -12.41
N VAL A 473 18.18 21.31 -11.28
CA VAL A 473 17.21 21.79 -10.27
C VAL A 473 17.74 23.03 -9.55
N VAL A 474 19.03 23.05 -9.22
CA VAL A 474 19.71 24.22 -8.63
C VAL A 474 19.64 25.42 -9.58
N ASP A 475 19.94 25.21 -10.87
CA ASP A 475 19.97 26.26 -11.88
C ASP A 475 18.57 26.85 -12.17
N LEU A 476 17.52 26.02 -12.10
CA LEU A 476 16.13 26.46 -12.27
C LEU A 476 15.55 27.19 -11.05
N THR A 477 15.97 26.83 -9.83
CA THR A 477 15.28 27.27 -8.60
C THR A 477 16.13 28.14 -7.66
N GLY A 478 17.46 28.14 -7.82
CA GLY A 478 18.41 28.71 -6.87
C GLY A 478 18.63 27.89 -5.59
N ASP A 479 17.93 26.76 -5.42
CA ASP A 479 18.00 25.92 -4.22
C ASP A 479 19.24 25.02 -4.24
N THR A 480 20.32 25.49 -3.62
CA THR A 480 21.60 24.76 -3.52
C THR A 480 21.51 23.47 -2.69
N THR A 481 20.40 23.21 -1.98
CA THR A 481 20.16 21.93 -1.30
C THR A 481 19.80 20.80 -2.28
N TRP A 482 19.70 21.08 -3.59
CA TRP A 482 19.65 20.10 -4.67
C TRP A 482 21.02 19.86 -5.35
N SER A 483 22.12 20.41 -4.81
CA SER A 483 23.46 20.23 -5.39
C SER A 483 23.86 18.75 -5.55
N PRO A 484 24.61 18.38 -6.62
CA PRO A 484 24.93 16.98 -6.90
C PRO A 484 25.65 16.26 -5.75
N SER A 485 26.52 16.97 -5.03
CA SER A 485 27.20 16.48 -3.82
C SER A 485 26.22 16.10 -2.71
N HIS A 486 25.18 16.90 -2.48
CA HIS A 486 24.19 16.61 -1.44
C HIS A 486 23.20 15.52 -1.87
N MET A 487 22.85 15.48 -3.16
CA MET A 487 22.09 14.35 -3.71
C MET A 487 22.88 13.03 -3.62
N ARG A 488 24.22 13.07 -3.72
CA ARG A 488 25.08 11.91 -3.42
C ARG A 488 25.05 11.53 -1.93
N GLU A 489 25.03 12.49 -1.00
CA GLU A 489 24.83 12.22 0.44
C GLU A 489 23.46 11.57 0.74
N ILE A 490 22.42 11.92 -0.03
CA ILE A 490 21.11 11.25 0.03
C ILE A 490 21.22 9.80 -0.45
N PHE A 491 21.87 9.54 -1.60
CA PHE A 491 22.09 8.17 -2.10
C PHE A 491 22.84 7.30 -1.08
N MET A 492 23.95 7.80 -0.54
CA MET A 492 24.75 7.10 0.49
C MET A 492 24.01 6.83 1.80
N ARG A 493 22.90 7.53 2.05
CA ARG A 493 22.06 7.40 3.24
C ARG A 493 20.91 6.40 3.05
N ILE A 494 20.42 6.22 1.83
CA ILE A 494 19.40 5.19 1.52
C ILE A 494 20.01 3.84 1.17
N GLU A 495 21.19 3.79 0.55
CA GLU A 495 21.78 2.55 0.04
C GLU A 495 22.26 1.61 1.16
N ASN A 496 21.99 0.32 0.99
CA ASN A 496 22.62 -0.77 1.71
C ASN A 496 23.32 -1.69 0.69
N ASN A 497 24.57 -1.38 0.38
CA ASN A 497 25.32 -2.00 -0.70
C ASN A 497 25.95 -3.34 -0.29
N HIS A 498 25.62 -4.40 -1.04
CA HIS A 498 26.07 -5.77 -0.81
C HIS A 498 27.12 -6.25 -1.83
N TYR A 499 27.54 -5.43 -2.79
CA TYR A 499 28.47 -5.81 -3.87
C TYR A 499 29.85 -5.13 -3.82
N LEU A 500 30.01 -4.09 -2.99
CA LEU A 500 31.27 -3.39 -2.76
C LEU A 500 31.81 -3.63 -1.34
N THR A 501 33.09 -3.32 -1.13
CA THR A 501 33.68 -3.33 0.22
C THR A 501 33.09 -2.19 1.07
N PRO A 502 32.62 -2.45 2.30
CA PRO A 502 32.12 -1.41 3.19
C PRO A 502 33.09 -0.23 3.37
N GLY A 503 32.59 0.98 3.16
CA GLY A 503 33.39 2.21 3.16
C GLY A 503 33.94 2.64 1.79
N THR A 504 33.55 1.98 0.69
CA THR A 504 33.83 2.48 -0.67
C THR A 504 33.22 3.88 -0.85
N PRO A 505 33.97 4.90 -1.31
CA PRO A 505 33.45 6.26 -1.48
C PRO A 505 32.27 6.35 -2.44
N GLY A 506 31.25 7.13 -2.09
CA GLY A 506 30.05 7.33 -2.89
C GLY A 506 28.90 6.35 -2.65
N HIS A 507 29.08 5.37 -1.75
CA HIS A 507 28.10 4.32 -1.46
C HIS A 507 27.67 4.24 0.00
N GLY A 508 26.44 3.74 0.21
CA GLY A 508 25.86 3.46 1.52
C GLY A 508 25.94 1.97 1.89
N PHE A 509 26.08 1.68 3.19
CA PHE A 509 26.24 0.32 3.72
C PHE A 509 25.37 0.09 4.98
N SER A 510 24.29 0.88 5.11
CA SER A 510 23.42 0.85 6.30
C SER A 510 22.06 1.55 6.11
N GLY A 511 21.68 1.90 4.87
CA GLY A 511 20.36 2.45 4.58
C GLY A 511 19.28 1.36 4.52
N TYR A 512 18.10 1.70 3.98
CA TYR A 512 17.00 0.74 3.81
C TYR A 512 16.98 0.07 2.42
N LEU A 513 17.57 0.67 1.40
CA LEU A 513 17.51 0.22 0.01
C LEU A 513 18.64 -0.77 -0.26
N ASP A 514 18.35 -2.07 -0.11
CA ASP A 514 19.29 -3.14 -0.45
C ASP A 514 19.68 -3.10 -1.93
N THR A 515 20.99 -3.12 -2.21
CA THR A 515 21.54 -3.19 -3.57
C THR A 515 22.55 -4.33 -3.74
N ILE A 516 22.35 -5.15 -4.76
CA ILE A 516 23.26 -6.22 -5.21
C ILE A 516 23.70 -5.96 -6.65
N MET A 517 24.68 -6.74 -7.14
CA MET A 517 25.06 -6.79 -8.55
C MET A 517 25.29 -8.24 -8.96
N SER A 518 24.99 -8.59 -10.22
CA SER A 518 25.29 -9.93 -10.75
C SER A 518 26.78 -10.25 -10.64
N ASN A 519 27.10 -11.34 -9.94
CA ASN A 519 28.47 -11.81 -9.77
C ASN A 519 28.92 -12.66 -10.97
N GLY A 520 30.22 -13.00 -11.03
CA GLY A 520 30.84 -13.68 -12.17
C GLY A 520 30.24 -15.03 -12.56
N SER A 521 29.43 -15.69 -11.71
CA SER A 521 28.84 -16.99 -12.03
C SER A 521 27.77 -16.94 -13.13
N VAL A 522 27.02 -15.84 -13.27
CA VAL A 522 25.94 -15.72 -14.27
C VAL A 522 26.48 -15.72 -15.72
N TRP A 523 27.76 -15.40 -15.87
CA TRP A 523 28.48 -15.30 -17.13
C TRP A 523 29.20 -16.60 -17.53
N VAL A 524 29.29 -17.59 -16.63
CA VAL A 524 29.99 -18.85 -16.89
C VAL A 524 29.26 -19.64 -18.00
N GLY A 525 30.01 -20.06 -19.02
CA GLY A 525 29.45 -20.79 -20.17
C GLY A 525 28.62 -19.94 -21.13
N GLN A 526 28.70 -18.61 -21.02
CA GLN A 526 28.11 -17.65 -21.95
C GLN A 526 29.15 -17.12 -22.96
N ASP A 527 30.12 -17.95 -23.35
CA ASP A 527 31.34 -17.52 -24.05
C ASP A 527 31.04 -16.78 -25.37
N ASP A 528 30.01 -17.20 -26.11
CA ASP A 528 29.55 -16.51 -27.33
C ASP A 528 29.02 -15.08 -27.03
N LEU A 529 28.19 -14.93 -25.99
CA LEU A 529 27.65 -13.63 -25.56
C LEU A 529 28.78 -12.73 -25.05
N VAL A 530 29.70 -13.28 -24.25
CA VAL A 530 30.87 -12.54 -23.75
C VAL A 530 31.80 -12.12 -24.89
N SER A 531 31.92 -12.92 -25.96
CA SER A 531 32.66 -12.52 -27.17
C SER A 531 32.00 -11.33 -27.88
N VAL A 532 30.67 -11.31 -28.02
CA VAL A 532 29.94 -10.18 -28.62
C VAL A 532 30.06 -8.93 -27.75
N LEU A 533 29.88 -9.06 -26.43
CA LEU A 533 30.05 -7.96 -25.47
C LEU A 533 31.51 -7.45 -25.42
N GLY A 534 32.49 -8.32 -25.66
CA GLY A 534 33.90 -7.93 -25.86
C GLY A 534 34.09 -7.01 -27.07
N THR A 535 33.38 -7.24 -28.18
CA THR A 535 33.38 -6.31 -29.33
C THR A 535 32.63 -5.02 -29.02
N VAL A 536 31.46 -5.07 -28.36
CA VAL A 536 30.74 -3.86 -27.87
C VAL A 536 31.68 -2.97 -27.03
N SER A 537 32.41 -3.58 -26.09
CA SER A 537 33.42 -2.94 -25.24
C SER A 537 34.52 -2.24 -26.05
N ALA A 538 35.06 -2.88 -27.09
CA ALA A 538 36.05 -2.28 -28.00
C ALA A 538 35.51 -1.04 -28.73
N HIS A 539 34.25 -1.07 -29.19
CA HIS A 539 33.59 0.07 -29.86
C HIS A 539 33.22 1.23 -28.91
N LEU A 540 33.49 1.09 -27.61
CA LEU A 540 33.39 2.14 -26.59
C LEU A 540 34.77 2.60 -26.09
N GLY A 541 35.85 2.11 -26.69
CA GLY A 541 37.24 2.45 -26.32
C GLY A 541 37.82 1.66 -25.14
N GLN A 542 37.08 0.69 -24.59
CA GLN A 542 37.60 -0.24 -23.59
C GLN A 542 38.41 -1.38 -24.26
N ASN A 543 39.29 -2.03 -23.51
CA ASN A 543 39.99 -3.23 -23.99
C ASN A 543 39.06 -4.45 -23.93
N ALA A 544 38.80 -5.09 -25.07
CA ALA A 544 38.00 -6.31 -25.16
C ALA A 544 38.50 -7.44 -24.22
N SER A 545 39.80 -7.52 -23.97
CA SER A 545 40.40 -8.52 -23.06
C SER A 545 39.99 -8.34 -21.60
N ASP A 546 39.55 -7.14 -21.22
CA ASP A 546 39.12 -6.80 -19.86
C ASP A 546 37.62 -7.03 -19.62
N ILE A 547 36.87 -7.57 -20.59
CA ILE A 547 35.40 -7.69 -20.53
C ILE A 547 34.88 -8.32 -19.23
N TRP A 548 35.56 -9.36 -18.71
CA TRP A 548 35.21 -10.02 -17.45
C TRP A 548 35.37 -9.13 -16.20
N ARG A 549 36.31 -8.18 -16.22
CA ARG A 549 36.45 -7.16 -15.16
C ARG A 549 35.38 -6.08 -15.34
N ASN A 550 35.11 -5.68 -16.58
CA ASN A 550 34.18 -4.61 -16.90
C ASN A 550 32.74 -5.01 -16.54
N LEU A 551 32.31 -6.25 -16.85
CA LEU A 551 31.01 -6.83 -16.46
C LEU A 551 30.80 -7.00 -14.95
N LEU A 552 31.85 -6.75 -14.13
CA LEU A 552 31.82 -6.76 -12.67
C LEU A 552 32.26 -5.41 -12.06
N SER A 553 32.39 -4.36 -12.88
CA SER A 553 32.73 -3.01 -12.44
C SER A 553 31.47 -2.19 -12.15
N ASP A 554 31.56 -1.30 -11.17
CA ASP A 554 30.42 -0.52 -10.70
C ASP A 554 30.13 0.71 -11.60
N PRO A 555 28.90 0.87 -12.14
CA PRO A 555 28.51 2.03 -12.93
C PRO A 555 28.12 3.26 -12.11
N ASN A 556 27.95 3.13 -10.78
CA ASN A 556 27.42 4.17 -9.89
C ASN A 556 28.51 4.98 -9.16
N SER A 557 29.78 4.63 -9.37
CA SER A 557 30.94 5.07 -8.58
C SER A 557 31.07 6.58 -8.37
N ALA A 558 31.92 6.97 -7.41
CA ALA A 558 32.28 8.35 -7.13
C ALA A 558 33.37 8.93 -8.05
N ASP A 559 33.63 8.34 -9.22
CA ASP A 559 34.60 8.90 -10.17
C ASP A 559 34.04 10.21 -10.78
N PRO A 560 34.74 11.36 -10.68
CA PRO A 560 34.30 12.61 -11.28
C PRO A 560 34.13 12.57 -12.81
N ALA A 561 34.70 11.56 -13.48
CA ALA A 561 34.54 11.32 -14.92
C ALA A 561 33.45 10.28 -15.26
N ARG A 562 32.69 9.76 -14.27
CA ARG A 562 31.67 8.71 -14.45
C ARG A 562 30.70 9.03 -15.57
N ASP A 563 30.18 10.27 -15.62
CA ASP A 563 29.16 10.67 -16.59
C ASP A 563 29.71 10.89 -17.99
N GLN A 564 31.02 11.03 -18.15
CA GLN A 564 31.70 11.09 -19.46
C GLN A 564 32.25 9.71 -19.88
N THR A 565 32.38 8.78 -18.93
CA THR A 565 33.00 7.47 -19.17
C THR A 565 32.04 6.52 -19.88
N GLN A 566 32.42 6.16 -21.10
CA GLN A 566 31.76 5.14 -21.92
C GLN A 566 32.31 3.75 -21.61
N GLY A 567 31.54 2.71 -21.90
CA GLY A 567 31.97 1.33 -21.75
C GLY A 567 30.88 0.37 -21.29
N ILE A 568 31.28 -0.88 -21.06
CA ILE A 568 30.48 -1.88 -20.35
C ILE A 568 30.83 -1.85 -18.86
N PHE A 569 29.78 -2.04 -18.05
CA PHE A 569 29.80 -2.13 -16.59
C PHE A 569 28.89 -3.28 -16.13
N GLY A 570 29.02 -3.70 -14.88
CA GLY A 570 28.07 -4.62 -14.24
C GLY A 570 26.72 -3.94 -13.96
N SER A 571 25.68 -4.74 -13.72
CA SER A 571 24.31 -4.24 -13.49
C SER A 571 23.89 -4.32 -12.02
N PRO A 572 23.89 -3.20 -11.28
CA PRO A 572 23.35 -3.14 -9.93
C PRO A 572 21.81 -3.14 -9.92
N LEU A 573 21.22 -3.86 -8.97
CA LEU A 573 19.80 -4.12 -8.83
C LEU A 573 19.33 -3.86 -7.39
N HIS A 574 18.12 -3.33 -7.20
CA HIS A 574 17.53 -3.18 -5.85
C HIS A 574 16.93 -4.51 -5.34
N ALA A 575 17.79 -5.29 -4.69
CA ALA A 575 17.51 -6.61 -4.12
C ALA A 575 18.53 -6.95 -3.02
N ASP A 576 18.16 -7.87 -2.13
CA ASP A 576 19.02 -8.36 -1.04
C ASP A 576 19.89 -9.57 -1.45
N THR A 577 20.79 -10.00 -0.56
CA THR A 577 21.72 -11.11 -0.79
C THR A 577 21.06 -12.48 -0.98
N ALA A 578 19.76 -12.62 -0.71
CA ALA A 578 18.98 -13.81 -1.03
C ALA A 578 18.32 -13.74 -2.43
N TRP A 579 18.66 -12.75 -3.26
CA TRP A 579 17.98 -12.46 -4.54
C TRP A 579 16.50 -12.14 -4.39
N ARG A 580 16.10 -11.65 -3.22
CA ARG A 580 14.78 -11.09 -2.96
C ARG A 580 14.76 -9.64 -3.43
N ARG A 581 13.79 -9.27 -4.25
CA ARG A 581 13.54 -7.87 -4.66
C ARG A 581 13.36 -6.99 -3.42
N PHE A 582 14.04 -5.86 -3.39
CA PHE A 582 13.67 -4.76 -2.51
C PHE A 582 12.59 -3.87 -3.18
N SER A 583 11.56 -3.50 -2.43
CA SER A 583 10.52 -2.56 -2.85
C SER A 583 10.30 -1.51 -1.75
N SER A 584 9.77 -0.33 -2.08
CA SER A 584 9.35 0.62 -1.04
C SER A 584 8.33 0.00 -0.08
N ARG A 585 7.56 -0.98 -0.54
CA ARG A 585 6.72 -1.88 0.26
C ARG A 585 7.41 -2.42 1.51
N ASP A 586 8.65 -2.88 1.38
CA ASP A 586 9.38 -3.56 2.45
C ASP A 586 9.70 -2.59 3.59
N TYR A 587 10.25 -1.41 3.29
CA TYR A 587 10.51 -0.37 4.29
C TYR A 587 9.23 0.24 4.89
N ILE A 588 8.13 0.26 4.12
CA ILE A 588 6.80 0.66 4.59
C ILE A 588 6.26 -0.32 5.62
N LEU A 589 6.28 -1.62 5.30
CA LEU A 589 5.79 -2.68 6.20
C LEU A 589 6.70 -2.84 7.42
N GLU A 590 8.01 -2.74 7.25
CA GLU A 590 8.96 -2.65 8.37
C GLU A 590 8.58 -1.49 9.29
N THR A 591 8.46 -0.26 8.77
CA THR A 591 8.14 0.92 9.58
C THR A 591 6.76 0.84 10.25
N ALA A 592 5.78 0.22 9.58
CA ALA A 592 4.43 0.05 10.12
C ALA A 592 4.33 -1.02 11.21
N ASN A 593 5.20 -2.03 11.15
CA ASN A 593 5.19 -3.19 12.05
C ASN A 593 6.32 -3.15 13.09
N GLU A 594 7.28 -2.21 12.99
CA GLU A 594 8.37 -2.10 13.95
C GLU A 594 7.82 -1.70 15.34
N VAL A 595 8.28 -2.41 16.36
CA VAL A 595 7.90 -2.20 17.76
C VAL A 595 9.13 -1.90 18.62
N ASP A 596 8.95 -1.10 19.67
CA ASP A 596 10.02 -0.71 20.59
C ASP A 596 10.38 -1.83 21.59
N ALA A 597 11.26 -1.54 22.57
CA ALA A 597 11.62 -2.52 23.61
C ALA A 597 10.44 -2.91 24.53
N ALA A 598 9.46 -2.01 24.72
CA ALA A 598 8.20 -2.31 25.36
C ALA A 598 7.20 -2.99 24.41
N GLY A 599 7.58 -3.24 23.14
CA GLY A 599 6.76 -3.68 22.01
C GLY A 599 5.54 -2.81 21.74
N GLN A 600 5.61 -1.52 22.02
CA GLN A 600 4.70 -0.55 21.43
C GLN A 600 5.11 -0.32 19.99
N LYS A 601 4.13 -0.24 19.09
CA LYS A 601 4.31 0.20 17.70
C LYS A 601 5.12 1.49 17.73
N LYS A 602 6.31 1.42 17.16
CA LYS A 602 7.39 2.39 17.37
C LYS A 602 7.12 3.71 16.63
N TYR A 603 6.36 3.63 15.54
CA TYR A 603 6.11 4.72 14.61
C TYR A 603 4.63 4.80 14.20
N GLN A 604 4.10 6.02 14.15
CA GLN A 604 2.67 6.26 13.89
C GLN A 604 2.32 6.29 12.40
N LEU A 605 2.92 5.35 11.64
CA LEU A 605 2.57 5.07 10.25
C LEU A 605 1.37 4.13 10.20
N THR A 606 0.33 4.51 9.46
CA THR A 606 -0.79 3.61 9.18
C THR A 606 -0.71 3.24 7.70
N VAL A 607 -0.34 1.99 7.39
CA VAL A 607 -0.19 1.44 6.02
C VAL A 607 -1.33 0.51 5.69
N GLN A 608 -1.88 0.68 4.50
CA GLN A 608 -3.32 0.65 4.43
C GLN A 608 -3.73 0.56 2.91
N LEU A 609 -4.69 -0.28 2.48
CA LEU A 609 -4.73 -0.80 1.06
C LEU A 609 -6.03 -0.57 0.28
N ASN A 610 -6.13 -0.94 -1.00
CA ASN A 610 -7.38 -1.11 -1.77
C ASN A 610 -8.34 0.11 -1.74
N THR A 611 -7.84 1.28 -2.14
CA THR A 611 -8.47 2.61 -1.95
C THR A 611 -7.97 3.67 -2.94
N LEU A 612 -8.77 4.00 -3.94
CA LEU A 612 -8.44 4.99 -4.96
C LEU A 612 -8.56 6.43 -4.43
N ALA A 613 -7.47 7.19 -4.40
CA ALA A 613 -7.49 8.64 -4.23
C ALA A 613 -8.29 9.28 -5.38
N THR A 614 -9.25 10.16 -5.08
CA THR A 614 -10.08 10.78 -6.14
C THR A 614 -9.85 12.28 -6.28
N ARG A 615 -9.76 13.01 -5.17
CA ARG A 615 -9.44 14.47 -5.15
C ARG A 615 -8.98 14.93 -3.77
N VAL A 616 -8.32 16.08 -3.74
CA VAL A 616 -7.95 16.85 -2.54
C VAL A 616 -9.15 17.66 -2.05
N LEU A 617 -9.25 17.80 -0.72
CA LEU A 617 -10.23 18.66 -0.05
C LEU A 617 -9.56 19.97 0.38
N PHE A 618 -10.23 21.10 0.14
CA PHE A 618 -9.71 22.43 0.38
C PHE A 618 -10.58 23.28 1.32
N GLU A 619 -9.93 24.09 2.15
CA GLU A 619 -10.53 25.26 2.83
C GLU A 619 -10.10 26.58 2.15
N ASN A 620 -10.80 27.68 2.47
CA ASN A 620 -10.55 29.04 1.97
C ASN A 620 -10.70 29.27 0.44
N VAL A 621 -11.23 28.30 -0.32
CA VAL A 621 -11.48 28.46 -1.77
C VAL A 621 -12.38 29.67 -2.04
N GLY A 622 -11.88 30.62 -2.83
CA GLY A 622 -12.61 31.85 -3.19
C GLY A 622 -12.70 32.92 -2.10
N HIS A 623 -12.02 32.77 -0.95
CA HIS A 623 -12.02 33.78 0.11
C HIS A 623 -11.05 34.94 -0.24
N PRO A 624 -11.52 36.21 -0.28
CA PRO A 624 -10.66 37.34 -0.62
C PRO A 624 -9.47 37.49 0.33
N GLY A 625 -8.25 37.44 -0.22
CA GLY A 625 -7.00 37.59 0.55
C GLY A 625 -6.55 36.35 1.33
N ALA A 626 -7.18 35.19 1.13
CA ALA A 626 -6.76 33.93 1.73
C ALA A 626 -6.43 32.89 0.65
N GLU A 627 -5.21 32.33 0.71
CA GLU A 627 -4.78 31.26 -0.17
C GLU A 627 -5.46 29.93 0.21
N PRO A 628 -5.99 29.16 -0.78
CA PRO A 628 -6.54 27.83 -0.55
C PRO A 628 -5.57 26.93 0.23
N ARG A 629 -6.12 26.09 1.10
CA ARG A 629 -5.31 25.14 1.88
C ARG A 629 -5.89 23.74 1.79
N ALA A 630 -5.05 22.76 1.50
CA ALA A 630 -5.44 21.35 1.56
C ALA A 630 -5.64 20.92 3.02
N ILE A 631 -6.73 20.19 3.26
CA ILE A 631 -7.15 19.71 4.60
C ILE A 631 -7.42 18.20 4.63
N GLY A 632 -7.25 17.52 3.50
CA GLY A 632 -7.58 16.11 3.35
C GLY A 632 -7.78 15.72 1.89
N ILE A 633 -8.40 14.56 1.70
CA ILE A 633 -8.73 13.98 0.40
C ILE A 633 -10.07 13.24 0.47
N GLU A 634 -10.70 13.05 -0.70
CA GLU A 634 -11.71 12.03 -0.92
C GLU A 634 -11.10 10.79 -1.59
N PHE A 635 -11.74 9.64 -1.38
CA PHE A 635 -11.33 8.37 -1.96
C PHE A 635 -12.52 7.45 -2.28
N LEU A 636 -12.28 6.41 -3.07
CA LEU A 636 -13.19 5.28 -3.30
C LEU A 636 -12.52 3.97 -2.84
N GLN A 637 -13.10 3.30 -1.86
CA GLN A 637 -12.55 2.12 -1.22
C GLN A 637 -13.03 0.82 -1.86
N GLY A 638 -12.11 -0.09 -2.16
CA GLY A 638 -12.37 -1.41 -2.72
C GLY A 638 -11.17 -1.91 -3.53
N GLN A 639 -11.03 -3.23 -3.63
CA GLN A 639 -10.03 -3.85 -4.51
C GLN A 639 -10.36 -3.53 -5.97
N SER A 640 -9.37 -3.16 -6.77
CA SER A 640 -9.50 -2.98 -8.23
C SER A 640 -10.61 -2.00 -8.66
N VAL A 641 -10.84 -0.94 -7.87
CA VAL A 641 -11.82 0.13 -8.17
C VAL A 641 -11.38 1.02 -9.33
N TYR A 642 -10.07 1.18 -9.54
CA TYR A 642 -9.48 1.95 -10.63
C TYR A 642 -9.47 1.13 -11.94
N SER A 643 -9.88 1.74 -13.06
CA SER A 643 -10.13 1.03 -14.33
C SER A 643 -8.88 0.50 -15.04
N ALA A 644 -7.68 0.88 -14.59
CA ALA A 644 -6.44 0.29 -15.09
C ALA A 644 -6.14 -1.07 -14.44
N ASP A 645 -6.72 -1.42 -13.28
CA ASP A 645 -6.46 -2.74 -12.70
C ASP A 645 -7.04 -3.84 -13.62
N PRO A 646 -6.27 -4.86 -14.04
CA PRO A 646 -6.76 -5.94 -14.91
C PRO A 646 -7.95 -6.71 -14.33
N ARG A 647 -8.12 -6.65 -13.00
CA ARG A 647 -9.20 -7.28 -12.23
C ARG A 647 -10.41 -6.34 -12.08
N HIS A 648 -10.37 -5.14 -12.67
CA HIS A 648 -11.45 -4.16 -12.57
C HIS A 648 -12.76 -4.68 -13.17
N ASN A 649 -13.85 -4.41 -12.46
CA ASN A 649 -15.20 -4.65 -12.94
C ASN A 649 -15.99 -3.34 -12.90
N ALA A 650 -16.64 -2.96 -14.01
CA ALA A 650 -17.41 -1.72 -14.10
C ALA A 650 -18.61 -1.65 -13.11
N SER A 651 -19.05 -2.79 -12.56
CA SER A 651 -20.02 -2.83 -11.45
C SER A 651 -19.43 -2.34 -10.13
N ASN A 652 -18.12 -2.52 -9.92
CA ASN A 652 -17.40 -2.03 -8.75
C ASN A 652 -17.25 -0.51 -8.82
N LYS A 653 -17.99 0.19 -7.95
CA LYS A 653 -17.91 1.65 -7.81
C LYS A 653 -16.91 2.09 -6.74
N GLY A 654 -16.52 1.17 -5.85
CA GLY A 654 -15.89 1.50 -4.57
C GLY A 654 -16.82 2.26 -3.63
N THR A 655 -16.50 2.24 -2.34
CA THR A 655 -17.24 2.96 -1.30
C THR A 655 -16.62 4.33 -1.08
N PRO A 656 -17.35 5.44 -1.27
CA PRO A 656 -16.79 6.79 -1.11
C PRO A 656 -16.44 7.08 0.35
N GLY A 657 -15.29 7.69 0.58
CA GLY A 657 -14.81 8.07 1.91
C GLY A 657 -13.94 9.32 1.89
N ARG A 658 -13.54 9.79 3.08
CA ARG A 658 -12.71 10.98 3.29
C ARG A 658 -11.66 10.74 4.36
N ALA A 659 -10.47 11.29 4.14
CA ALA A 659 -9.38 11.34 5.12
C ALA A 659 -8.94 12.80 5.30
N TYR A 660 -8.63 13.21 6.54
CA TYR A 660 -8.28 14.61 6.86
C TYR A 660 -6.86 14.73 7.41
N ALA A 661 -6.12 15.72 6.93
CA ALA A 661 -4.75 16.02 7.33
C ALA A 661 -4.70 17.30 8.17
N ARG A 662 -4.07 17.24 9.35
CA ARG A 662 -3.94 18.41 10.24
C ARG A 662 -2.84 19.39 9.79
N LYS A 663 -1.82 18.89 9.11
CA LYS A 663 -0.63 19.65 8.68
C LYS A 663 -0.58 19.78 7.17
N GLU A 664 -0.44 18.65 6.47
CA GLU A 664 -0.12 18.62 5.03
C GLU A 664 -0.70 17.39 4.32
N VAL A 665 -1.07 17.55 3.04
CA VAL A 665 -1.48 16.48 2.12
C VAL A 665 -0.35 16.29 1.11
N ILE A 666 0.03 15.03 0.85
CA ILE A 666 1.09 14.68 -0.10
C ILE A 666 0.53 13.72 -1.14
N LEU A 667 0.69 14.06 -2.42
CA LEU A 667 0.34 13.21 -3.55
C LEU A 667 1.57 12.44 -4.03
N SER A 668 1.43 11.12 -4.12
CA SER A 668 2.46 10.21 -4.65
C SER A 668 1.82 9.17 -5.57
N GLY A 669 0.88 9.63 -6.41
CA GLY A 669 0.13 8.80 -7.36
C GLY A 669 0.97 8.34 -8.56
N GLY A 670 2.14 8.93 -8.78
CA GLY A 670 2.95 8.73 -9.98
C GLY A 670 2.51 9.61 -11.14
N THR A 671 3.32 9.62 -12.19
CA THR A 671 3.28 10.57 -13.32
C THR A 671 1.92 10.70 -14.01
N PHE A 672 1.10 9.64 -14.04
CA PHE A 672 -0.23 9.71 -14.64
C PHE A 672 -1.32 10.13 -13.63
N ASN A 673 -1.28 9.63 -12.39
CA ASN A 673 -2.37 9.85 -11.43
C ASN A 673 -2.19 11.10 -10.54
N SER A 674 -0.97 11.54 -10.23
CA SER A 674 -0.77 12.80 -9.48
C SER A 674 -1.33 14.05 -10.20
N PRO A 675 -1.05 14.30 -11.51
CA PRO A 675 -1.72 15.40 -12.22
C PRO A 675 -3.21 15.16 -12.41
N GLN A 676 -3.66 13.91 -12.58
CA GLN A 676 -5.09 13.58 -12.65
C GLN A 676 -5.84 13.96 -11.37
N ILE A 677 -5.30 13.59 -10.20
CA ILE A 677 -5.88 13.93 -8.89
C ILE A 677 -5.90 15.44 -8.69
N LEU A 678 -4.81 16.17 -9.01
CA LEU A 678 -4.81 17.64 -8.98
C LEU A 678 -5.94 18.24 -9.82
N LYS A 679 -6.06 17.81 -11.09
CA LYS A 679 -7.12 18.28 -12.00
C LYS A 679 -8.52 17.97 -11.47
N LEU A 680 -8.79 16.74 -11.01
CA LEU A 680 -10.06 16.34 -10.38
C LEU A 680 -10.37 17.10 -9.07
N SER A 681 -9.35 17.72 -8.46
CA SER A 681 -9.49 18.62 -7.31
C SER A 681 -9.78 20.08 -7.69
N GLY A 682 -9.67 20.43 -8.98
CA GLY A 682 -9.75 21.81 -9.46
C GLY A 682 -8.42 22.57 -9.51
N VAL A 683 -7.28 21.87 -9.42
CA VAL A 683 -5.93 22.46 -9.54
C VAL A 683 -5.32 22.01 -10.87
N GLY A 684 -5.26 22.91 -11.85
CA GLY A 684 -4.80 22.56 -13.20
C GLY A 684 -5.29 23.55 -14.27
N PRO A 685 -5.14 23.24 -15.57
CA PRO A 685 -5.48 24.17 -16.64
C PRO A 685 -6.98 24.47 -16.69
N ALA A 686 -7.40 25.70 -16.42
CA ALA A 686 -8.82 26.08 -16.32
C ALA A 686 -9.63 25.74 -17.59
N ALA A 687 -9.00 25.86 -18.77
CA ALA A 687 -9.61 25.51 -20.07
C ALA A 687 -9.83 23.99 -20.27
N GLU A 688 -9.16 23.14 -19.49
CA GLU A 688 -9.42 21.69 -19.43
C GLU A 688 -10.49 21.38 -18.38
N LEU A 689 -10.36 21.93 -17.17
CA LEU A 689 -11.30 21.74 -16.05
C LEU A 689 -12.73 22.12 -16.44
N ALA A 690 -12.89 23.21 -17.21
CA ALA A 690 -14.18 23.65 -17.74
C ALA A 690 -14.88 22.62 -18.65
N LYS A 691 -14.13 21.79 -19.40
CA LYS A 691 -14.69 20.75 -20.28
C LYS A 691 -15.45 19.67 -19.49
N PHE A 692 -15.03 19.45 -18.24
CA PHE A 692 -15.56 18.42 -17.35
C PHE A 692 -16.43 18.99 -16.22
N ASN A 693 -16.79 20.28 -16.28
CA ASN A 693 -17.53 21.03 -15.26
C ASN A 693 -16.86 21.01 -13.87
N ILE A 694 -15.52 20.92 -13.82
CA ILE A 694 -14.76 20.97 -12.57
C ILE A 694 -14.51 22.44 -12.20
N SER A 695 -14.90 22.83 -10.99
CA SER A 695 -14.64 24.17 -10.46
C SER A 695 -13.15 24.42 -10.27
N VAL A 696 -12.63 25.51 -10.81
CA VAL A 696 -11.22 25.90 -10.65
C VAL A 696 -10.98 26.40 -9.22
N VAL A 697 -10.01 25.79 -8.54
CA VAL A 697 -9.45 26.22 -7.25
C VAL A 697 -8.18 27.03 -7.49
N VAL A 698 -7.30 26.56 -8.40
CA VAL A 698 -6.13 27.26 -8.92
C VAL A 698 -6.00 26.92 -10.41
N ASP A 699 -5.90 27.95 -11.27
CA ASP A 699 -5.50 27.76 -12.67
C ASP A 699 -3.98 27.57 -12.72
N LEU A 700 -3.55 26.35 -13.01
CA LEU A 700 -2.14 25.95 -12.97
C LEU A 700 -1.81 25.16 -14.25
N PRO A 701 -1.45 25.86 -15.36
CA PRO A 701 -1.43 25.26 -16.69
C PRO A 701 -0.34 24.19 -16.89
N GLY A 702 0.67 24.15 -16.02
CA GLY A 702 1.69 23.09 -16.01
C GLY A 702 1.19 21.70 -15.59
N VAL A 703 0.06 21.59 -14.88
CA VAL A 703 -0.40 20.29 -14.35
C VAL A 703 -0.76 19.36 -15.51
N GLY A 704 -0.04 18.25 -15.64
CA GLY A 704 -0.20 17.29 -16.72
C GLY A 704 0.32 17.76 -18.08
N ALA A 705 1.11 18.85 -18.13
CA ALA A 705 1.98 19.19 -19.28
C ALA A 705 3.41 18.70 -19.00
N ASN A 706 4.35 18.84 -19.95
CA ASN A 706 5.75 18.43 -19.79
C ASN A 706 5.89 16.94 -19.37
N LEU A 707 4.98 16.07 -19.82
CA LEU A 707 5.18 14.63 -19.72
C LEU A 707 6.40 14.26 -20.57
N ARG A 708 7.39 13.62 -19.95
CA ARG A 708 8.57 13.09 -20.63
C ARG A 708 8.73 11.61 -20.34
N ASP A 709 9.57 10.94 -21.11
CA ASP A 709 9.96 9.55 -20.96
C ASP A 709 11.43 9.40 -21.40
N ASN A 710 12.12 8.34 -20.96
CA ASN A 710 13.30 7.88 -21.70
C ASN A 710 12.82 7.30 -23.05
N TYR A 711 13.67 7.35 -24.08
CA TYR A 711 13.36 6.70 -25.35
C TYR A 711 14.05 5.35 -25.46
N GLU A 712 13.33 4.35 -25.91
CA GLU A 712 13.84 2.99 -26.06
C GLU A 712 13.58 2.50 -27.50
N ILE A 713 14.62 1.95 -28.13
CA ILE A 713 14.52 1.26 -29.42
C ILE A 713 15.63 0.21 -29.54
N PRO A 714 15.32 -1.09 -29.63
CA PRO A 714 16.35 -2.10 -29.66
C PRO A 714 17.03 -2.16 -31.04
N PHE A 715 18.36 -2.25 -31.04
CA PHE A 715 19.11 -2.68 -32.22
C PHE A 715 19.20 -4.20 -32.18
N VAL A 716 18.63 -4.86 -33.17
CA VAL A 716 18.50 -6.33 -33.23
C VAL A 716 19.21 -6.86 -34.46
N GLY A 717 19.88 -8.00 -34.30
CA GLY A 717 20.48 -8.71 -35.42
C GLY A 717 20.64 -10.20 -35.16
N HIS A 718 20.91 -10.92 -36.25
CA HIS A 718 20.99 -12.38 -36.26
C HIS A 718 22.41 -12.85 -36.56
N ALA A 719 22.96 -13.68 -35.69
CA ALA A 719 24.26 -14.31 -35.84
C ALA A 719 24.23 -15.43 -36.89
N ALA A 720 25.40 -15.76 -37.44
CA ALA A 720 25.61 -16.81 -38.44
C ALA A 720 25.35 -18.24 -37.91
N ARG A 721 25.18 -18.40 -36.59
CA ARG A 721 24.77 -19.63 -35.89
C ARG A 721 23.94 -19.28 -34.66
N ASP A 722 23.20 -20.26 -34.14
CA ASP A 722 22.58 -20.16 -32.82
C ASP A 722 23.64 -19.96 -31.73
N PHE A 723 23.35 -19.10 -30.75
CA PHE A 723 24.25 -18.86 -29.62
C PHE A 723 24.37 -20.11 -28.75
N GLN A 724 25.60 -20.49 -28.37
CA GLN A 724 25.82 -21.63 -27.49
C GLN A 724 25.36 -21.31 -26.06
N GLN A 725 24.17 -21.78 -25.73
CA GLN A 725 23.71 -21.87 -24.35
C GLN A 725 24.32 -23.12 -23.68
N LEU A 726 24.56 -23.03 -22.37
CA LEU A 726 24.87 -24.21 -21.56
C LEU A 726 23.76 -25.26 -21.72
N ALA A 727 24.15 -26.51 -22.01
CA ALA A 727 23.21 -27.62 -22.02
C ALA A 727 22.57 -27.73 -20.61
N PRO A 728 21.23 -27.77 -20.48
CA PRO A 728 20.57 -27.91 -19.19
C PRO A 728 21.08 -29.15 -18.47
N ASP A 729 21.47 -29.00 -17.19
CA ASP A 729 21.79 -30.15 -16.35
C ASP A 729 20.54 -31.05 -16.26
N PRO A 730 20.60 -32.32 -16.71
CA PRO A 730 19.44 -33.21 -16.68
C PRO A 730 18.98 -33.58 -15.25
N ASN A 731 19.72 -33.16 -14.22
CA ASN A 731 19.38 -33.30 -12.81
C ASN A 731 18.85 -31.99 -12.19
N ALA A 732 18.83 -30.89 -12.94
CA ALA A 732 18.31 -29.60 -12.46
C ALA A 732 16.79 -29.65 -12.25
N PRO A 733 16.25 -28.87 -11.30
CA PRO A 733 14.81 -28.72 -11.16
C PRO A 733 14.22 -28.09 -12.42
N VAL A 734 13.12 -28.67 -12.93
CA VAL A 734 12.33 -28.04 -13.99
C VAL A 734 11.52 -26.91 -13.37
N CYS A 735 12.01 -25.69 -13.50
CA CYS A 735 11.33 -24.50 -13.02
C CYS A 735 10.01 -24.27 -13.79
N THR A 736 8.97 -23.82 -13.07
CA THR A 736 7.69 -23.42 -13.66
C THR A 736 7.38 -21.93 -13.48
N TYR A 737 8.44 -21.13 -13.27
CA TYR A 737 8.42 -19.67 -13.35
C TYR A 737 7.37 -19.00 -12.44
N GLY A 738 7.36 -19.39 -11.16
CA GLY A 738 6.46 -18.84 -10.15
C GLY A 738 5.07 -19.48 -10.11
N ALA A 739 4.75 -20.42 -11.02
CA ALA A 739 3.47 -21.13 -11.00
C ALA A 739 3.28 -21.96 -9.70
N PRO A 740 2.02 -22.21 -9.27
CA PRO A 740 1.75 -22.98 -8.06
C PRO A 740 2.42 -24.37 -8.07
N GLY A 741 3.34 -24.60 -7.12
CA GLY A 741 4.13 -25.83 -7.02
C GLY A 741 5.50 -25.81 -7.72
N ASP A 742 6.00 -24.65 -8.14
CA ASP A 742 7.32 -24.50 -8.75
C ASP A 742 8.47 -24.97 -7.82
N PRO A 743 9.21 -26.05 -8.17
CA PRO A 743 10.29 -26.55 -7.34
C PRO A 743 11.48 -25.58 -7.24
N CYS A 744 11.60 -24.62 -8.15
CA CYS A 744 12.65 -23.59 -8.09
C CYS A 744 12.35 -22.52 -7.03
N VAL A 745 11.07 -22.25 -6.71
CA VAL A 745 10.68 -21.40 -5.57
C VAL A 745 11.05 -22.08 -4.25
N ASP A 746 10.76 -23.37 -4.10
CA ASP A 746 11.05 -24.11 -2.86
C ASP A 746 12.55 -24.37 -2.65
N LEU A 747 13.36 -24.33 -3.71
CA LEU A 747 14.82 -24.29 -3.61
C LEU A 747 15.34 -22.88 -3.27
N TRP A 748 14.75 -21.83 -3.86
CA TRP A 748 15.09 -20.44 -3.56
C TRP A 748 14.89 -20.13 -2.07
N ARG A 749 13.77 -20.58 -1.49
CA ARG A 749 13.47 -20.54 -0.04
C ARG A 749 14.50 -21.27 0.85
N GLN A 750 15.37 -22.10 0.28
CA GLN A 750 16.47 -22.79 0.98
C GLN A 750 17.85 -22.15 0.69
N GLY A 751 17.90 -21.01 -0.01
CA GLY A 751 19.13 -20.39 -0.50
C GLY A 751 19.80 -21.19 -1.63
N LYS A 752 19.02 -21.89 -2.48
CA LYS A 752 19.53 -22.77 -3.55
C LYS A 752 18.77 -22.63 -4.86
N GLY A 753 19.27 -23.28 -5.91
CA GLY A 753 18.55 -23.47 -7.17
C GLY A 753 18.59 -22.27 -8.12
N PRO A 754 17.93 -22.37 -9.30
CA PRO A 754 18.14 -21.44 -10.41
C PRO A 754 17.78 -19.97 -10.14
N TYR A 755 16.91 -19.67 -9.17
CA TYR A 755 16.54 -18.29 -8.83
C TYR A 755 17.50 -17.61 -7.83
N MET A 756 18.51 -18.31 -7.31
CA MET A 756 19.56 -17.74 -6.45
C MET A 756 20.72 -17.12 -7.27
N GLY A 757 20.37 -16.45 -8.36
CA GLY A 757 21.30 -15.82 -9.27
C GLY A 757 20.56 -14.86 -10.19
N GLY A 758 21.23 -13.79 -10.59
CA GLY A 758 20.70 -12.84 -11.56
C GLY A 758 20.77 -13.37 -13.00
N SER A 759 20.08 -12.66 -13.89
CA SER A 759 20.34 -12.73 -15.33
C SER A 759 21.67 -12.07 -15.69
N THR A 760 22.09 -12.26 -16.95
CA THR A 760 23.25 -11.61 -17.60
C THR A 760 23.00 -10.12 -17.92
N PHE A 761 22.33 -9.39 -17.02
CA PHE A 761 22.21 -7.94 -17.15
C PHE A 761 23.57 -7.25 -17.02
N ASN A 762 23.78 -6.29 -17.91
CA ASN A 762 24.99 -5.50 -18.09
C ASN A 762 24.58 -4.07 -18.44
N CYS A 763 25.48 -3.12 -18.18
CA CYS A 763 25.22 -1.71 -18.41
C CYS A 763 26.19 -1.19 -19.46
N VAL A 764 25.70 -1.02 -20.69
CA VAL A 764 26.42 -0.38 -21.79
C VAL A 764 26.17 1.13 -21.71
N PHE A 765 27.19 1.95 -21.52
CA PHE A 765 27.07 3.41 -21.59
C PHE A 765 27.81 3.95 -22.81
N ARG A 766 27.12 4.80 -23.58
CA ARG A 766 27.62 5.46 -24.78
C ARG A 766 27.34 6.96 -24.72
N LYS A 767 28.23 7.73 -25.33
CA LYS A 767 28.04 9.14 -25.68
C LYS A 767 27.95 9.23 -27.20
N SER A 768 26.84 9.75 -27.70
CA SER A 768 26.58 9.94 -29.12
C SER A 768 27.41 11.09 -29.69
N ALA A 769 27.30 11.31 -31.01
CA ALA A 769 27.79 12.52 -31.66
C ALA A 769 26.91 13.76 -31.38
N TYR A 770 25.74 13.59 -30.77
CA TYR A 770 24.71 14.62 -30.56
C TYR A 770 24.11 14.62 -29.13
N PRO A 771 24.91 14.54 -28.05
CA PRO A 771 24.37 14.47 -26.70
C PRO A 771 23.86 15.85 -26.25
N ALA A 772 22.79 15.87 -25.44
CA ALA A 772 22.19 17.12 -24.96
C ALA A 772 23.08 17.91 -24.00
N TYR A 773 23.93 17.20 -23.25
CA TYR A 773 24.94 17.75 -22.35
C TYR A 773 26.28 17.04 -22.61
N ASP A 774 27.38 17.45 -22.00
CA ASP A 774 28.73 16.90 -22.29
C ASP A 774 28.99 15.50 -21.67
N GLU A 775 27.95 14.66 -21.59
CA GLU A 775 27.87 13.39 -20.86
C GLU A 775 27.43 12.22 -21.76
N ARG A 776 27.39 11.00 -21.19
CA ARG A 776 26.86 9.78 -21.79
C ARG A 776 25.34 9.85 -21.90
N ASP A 777 24.82 9.90 -23.13
CA ASP A 777 23.41 10.12 -23.42
C ASP A 777 22.65 8.86 -23.86
N PHE A 778 23.31 7.69 -23.82
CA PHE A 778 22.69 6.37 -24.00
C PHE A 778 23.15 5.39 -22.93
N PHE A 779 22.17 4.72 -22.33
CA PHE A 779 22.32 3.43 -21.67
C PHE A 779 21.83 2.33 -22.62
N MET A 780 22.36 1.11 -22.54
CA MET A 780 21.83 -0.06 -23.24
C MET A 780 22.08 -1.35 -22.45
N ILE A 781 21.31 -2.40 -22.76
CA ILE A 781 21.56 -3.77 -22.30
C ILE A 781 21.80 -4.66 -23.52
N GLY A 782 22.96 -5.31 -23.58
CA GLY A 782 23.28 -6.29 -24.61
C GLY A 782 22.90 -7.71 -24.19
N GLY A 783 22.17 -8.47 -25.00
CA GLY A 783 21.73 -9.81 -24.61
C GLY A 783 21.16 -10.66 -25.74
N LEU A 784 20.80 -11.90 -25.41
CA LEU A 784 20.18 -12.87 -26.32
C LEU A 784 18.64 -12.68 -26.41
N PHE A 785 18.21 -11.42 -26.42
CA PHE A 785 16.82 -10.96 -26.42
C PHE A 785 16.75 -9.53 -26.96
N ALA A 786 15.58 -9.06 -27.40
CA ALA A 786 15.35 -7.66 -27.77
C ALA A 786 14.09 -7.09 -27.10
N LEU A 787 14.26 -6.03 -26.30
CA LEU A 787 13.17 -5.36 -25.59
C LEU A 787 12.47 -4.36 -26.52
N ARG A 788 11.34 -4.76 -27.09
CA ARG A 788 10.54 -3.98 -28.06
C ARG A 788 9.31 -3.31 -27.43
N GLY A 789 9.39 -3.02 -26.14
CA GLY A 789 8.28 -2.59 -25.31
C GLY A 789 7.72 -3.70 -24.40
N PHE A 790 6.72 -3.31 -23.62
CA PHE A 790 5.95 -4.21 -22.76
C PHE A 790 4.63 -4.56 -23.45
N PHE A 791 4.15 -5.78 -23.25
CA PHE A 791 2.91 -6.28 -23.86
C PHE A 791 2.01 -6.93 -22.79
N PRO A 792 0.67 -6.82 -22.88
CA PRO A 792 -0.19 -7.63 -22.02
C PRO A 792 -0.12 -9.10 -22.46
N PRO A 793 -0.50 -10.06 -21.60
CA PRO A 793 -0.56 -11.48 -21.98
C PRO A 793 -1.33 -11.70 -23.28
N THR A 794 -0.64 -12.23 -24.29
CA THR A 794 -1.14 -12.38 -25.66
C THR A 794 -0.48 -13.58 -26.35
N ASP A 795 -1.13 -14.08 -27.40
CA ASP A 795 -0.66 -15.18 -28.26
C ASP A 795 -0.02 -14.68 -29.58
N SER A 796 -0.02 -13.36 -29.83
CA SER A 796 0.35 -12.78 -31.13
C SER A 796 1.78 -12.24 -31.21
N VAL A 797 2.51 -12.19 -30.10
CA VAL A 797 3.95 -11.86 -30.08
C VAL A 797 4.75 -13.15 -30.06
N LEU A 798 5.67 -13.30 -31.02
CA LEU A 798 6.54 -14.46 -31.15
C LEU A 798 7.85 -14.25 -30.38
N ALA A 799 8.45 -15.34 -29.92
CA ALA A 799 9.79 -15.32 -29.34
C ALA A 799 10.86 -15.11 -30.41
N ASP A 800 11.94 -14.41 -30.05
CA ASP A 800 13.12 -14.23 -30.89
C ASP A 800 13.81 -15.59 -31.21
N PRO A 801 14.36 -15.78 -32.43
CA PRO A 801 15.10 -16.99 -32.76
C PRO A 801 16.43 -17.10 -31.99
N PRO A 802 16.97 -18.31 -31.74
CA PRO A 802 18.12 -18.55 -30.86
C PRO A 802 19.47 -18.03 -31.37
N ASN A 803 19.52 -17.46 -32.57
CA ASN A 803 20.67 -16.72 -33.10
C ASN A 803 20.55 -15.19 -32.94
N THR A 804 19.56 -14.69 -32.18
CA THR A 804 19.34 -13.25 -32.00
C THR A 804 20.26 -12.65 -30.94
N PHE A 805 20.83 -11.50 -31.26
CA PHE A 805 21.44 -10.58 -30.30
C PHE A 805 20.75 -9.22 -30.38
N GLY A 806 20.45 -8.63 -29.23
CA GLY A 806 19.86 -7.30 -29.11
C GLY A 806 20.70 -6.38 -28.22
N LEU A 807 20.82 -5.12 -28.64
CA LEU A 807 21.23 -3.98 -27.81
C LEU A 807 19.96 -3.14 -27.56
N SER A 808 19.30 -3.37 -26.42
CA SER A 808 18.09 -2.63 -26.05
C SER A 808 18.50 -1.28 -25.45
N THR A 809 18.17 -0.16 -26.10
CA THR A 809 18.61 1.19 -25.68
C THR A 809 17.68 1.84 -24.67
N VAL A 810 18.24 2.80 -23.93
CA VAL A 810 17.53 3.82 -23.16
C VAL A 810 18.27 5.16 -23.37
N LYS A 811 17.67 6.07 -24.13
CA LYS A 811 18.12 7.46 -24.31
C LYS A 811 18.08 8.19 -22.98
N ILE A 812 19.24 8.65 -22.52
CA ILE A 812 19.38 9.52 -21.34
C ILE A 812 19.21 10.97 -21.80
N ASN A 813 18.61 11.78 -20.92
CA ASN A 813 18.36 13.20 -21.12
C ASN A 813 17.71 13.58 -22.48
N PRO A 814 16.58 12.95 -22.85
CA PRO A 814 15.78 13.37 -24.00
C PRO A 814 15.17 14.76 -23.77
N GLN A 815 15.08 15.54 -24.86
CA GLN A 815 14.81 16.97 -24.82
C GLN A 815 13.35 17.34 -25.07
N SER A 816 12.55 16.48 -25.73
CA SER A 816 11.12 16.74 -25.95
C SER A 816 10.38 17.00 -24.64
N ARG A 817 9.37 17.86 -24.74
CA ARG A 817 8.59 18.43 -23.63
C ARG A 817 7.09 18.58 -23.94
N SER A 818 6.66 18.17 -25.13
CA SER A 818 5.29 18.37 -25.62
C SER A 818 4.25 17.40 -25.06
N GLY A 819 4.68 16.36 -24.33
CA GLY A 819 3.79 15.33 -23.80
C GLY A 819 2.75 15.85 -22.80
N THR A 820 1.57 15.22 -22.81
CA THR A 820 0.45 15.57 -21.93
C THR A 820 -0.22 14.36 -21.26
N VAL A 821 -0.78 14.62 -20.08
CA VAL A 821 -1.72 13.77 -19.34
C VAL A 821 -2.99 14.56 -19.11
N LEU A 822 -4.06 14.23 -19.85
CA LEU A 822 -5.33 14.94 -19.84
C LEU A 822 -6.42 14.10 -19.15
N LEU A 823 -7.39 14.77 -18.51
CA LEU A 823 -8.59 14.10 -18.05
C LEU A 823 -9.38 13.54 -19.25
N ARG A 824 -9.79 12.28 -19.14
CA ARG A 824 -10.72 11.64 -20.10
C ARG A 824 -12.19 11.87 -19.70
N SER A 825 -12.44 11.98 -18.40
CA SER A 825 -13.76 12.25 -17.80
C SER A 825 -13.58 12.89 -16.41
N ALA A 826 -14.69 13.15 -15.73
CA ALA A 826 -14.71 13.52 -14.30
C ALA A 826 -14.84 12.31 -13.36
N ASP A 827 -14.90 11.07 -13.86
CA ASP A 827 -14.89 9.86 -13.03
C ASP A 827 -13.43 9.55 -12.63
N PRO A 828 -13.07 9.59 -11.34
CA PRO A 828 -11.71 9.35 -10.89
C PRO A 828 -11.22 7.92 -11.18
N ARG A 829 -12.13 6.99 -11.52
CA ARG A 829 -11.79 5.60 -11.83
C ARG A 829 -11.29 5.44 -13.27
N ASP A 830 -11.61 6.36 -14.17
CA ASP A 830 -11.16 6.29 -15.58
C ASP A 830 -9.66 6.56 -15.69
N THR A 831 -8.97 5.86 -16.60
CA THR A 831 -7.59 6.21 -16.97
C THR A 831 -7.56 7.57 -17.70
N PRO A 832 -6.57 8.44 -17.44
CA PRO A 832 -6.39 9.67 -18.21
C PRO A 832 -6.06 9.38 -19.68
N GLU A 833 -6.22 10.36 -20.55
CA GLU A 833 -5.59 10.31 -21.87
C GLU A 833 -4.11 10.70 -21.73
N ILE A 834 -3.22 9.88 -22.30
CA ILE A 834 -1.77 10.01 -22.18
C ILE A 834 -1.20 10.03 -23.59
N ASN A 835 -0.52 11.12 -23.96
CA ASN A 835 0.15 11.25 -25.24
C ASN A 835 1.52 11.90 -25.04
N PHE A 836 2.60 11.21 -25.44
CA PHE A 836 3.96 11.71 -25.24
C PHE A 836 4.35 12.81 -26.25
N HIS A 837 3.66 12.95 -27.37
CA HIS A 837 3.97 13.96 -28.40
C HIS A 837 5.45 13.97 -28.81
N LEU A 838 6.03 12.77 -28.97
CA LEU A 838 7.40 12.56 -29.37
C LEU A 838 7.61 13.04 -30.81
N PHE A 839 8.74 13.69 -31.10
CA PHE A 839 9.15 14.08 -32.44
C PHE A 839 8.12 14.92 -33.23
N GLU A 840 7.27 15.69 -32.55
CA GLU A 840 6.42 16.72 -33.19
C GLU A 840 7.30 17.87 -33.72
N GLU A 841 6.88 18.50 -34.81
CA GLU A 841 7.72 19.46 -35.56
C GLU A 841 7.97 20.79 -34.82
N ASP A 842 7.07 21.17 -33.90
CA ASP A 842 7.17 22.39 -33.09
C ASP A 842 7.94 22.19 -31.75
N ASP A 843 8.49 20.99 -31.48
CA ASP A 843 9.28 20.72 -30.27
C ASP A 843 10.79 20.83 -30.53
N ASP A 844 11.45 21.80 -29.90
CA ASP A 844 12.88 22.09 -30.08
C ASP A 844 13.79 20.88 -29.82
N GLY A 845 13.36 19.92 -28.99
CA GLY A 845 14.14 18.70 -28.69
C GLY A 845 14.21 17.69 -29.84
N THR A 846 13.17 17.66 -30.68
CA THR A 846 12.94 16.65 -31.73
C THR A 846 14.16 16.39 -32.62
N ALA A 847 14.84 17.45 -33.04
CA ALA A 847 15.94 17.34 -33.99
C ALA A 847 17.23 16.77 -33.37
N LEU A 848 17.48 17.04 -32.08
CA LEU A 848 18.69 16.60 -31.39
C LEU A 848 18.58 15.13 -30.99
N ASP A 849 17.46 14.74 -30.39
CA ASP A 849 17.23 13.36 -29.96
C ASP A 849 17.25 12.40 -31.15
N LEU A 850 16.60 12.76 -32.26
CA LEU A 850 16.59 11.94 -33.47
C LEU A 850 17.98 11.80 -34.11
N ALA A 851 18.81 12.86 -34.05
CA ALA A 851 20.19 12.78 -34.55
C ALA A 851 21.06 11.84 -33.69
N ALA A 852 20.86 11.85 -32.38
CA ALA A 852 21.52 10.97 -31.42
C ALA A 852 21.10 9.49 -31.60
N GLU A 853 19.82 9.22 -31.87
CA GLU A 853 19.34 7.88 -32.24
C GLU A 853 19.97 7.39 -33.55
N LEU A 854 19.95 8.22 -34.60
CA LEU A 854 20.53 7.87 -35.91
C LEU A 854 22.04 7.59 -35.85
N ASP A 855 22.82 8.37 -35.10
CA ASP A 855 24.24 8.07 -34.84
C ASP A 855 24.42 6.73 -34.10
N THR A 856 23.51 6.40 -33.19
CA THR A 856 23.57 5.16 -32.41
C THR A 856 23.18 3.93 -33.24
N VAL A 857 22.19 4.04 -34.15
CA VAL A 857 21.88 3.00 -35.16
C VAL A 857 23.12 2.68 -36.01
N LYS A 858 23.80 3.72 -36.50
CA LYS A 858 25.04 3.56 -37.29
C LYS A 858 26.15 2.93 -36.45
N TRP A 859 26.32 3.33 -35.20
CA TRP A 859 27.28 2.72 -34.28
C TRP A 859 27.00 1.23 -34.03
N ALA A 860 25.75 0.85 -33.76
CA ALA A 860 25.37 -0.55 -33.53
C ALA A 860 25.59 -1.42 -34.77
N ARG A 861 25.31 -0.91 -35.98
CA ARG A 861 25.61 -1.63 -37.24
C ARG A 861 27.11 -1.84 -37.48
N ARG A 862 27.97 -0.90 -37.05
CA ARG A 862 29.43 -1.11 -37.06
C ARG A 862 29.82 -2.24 -36.10
N VAL A 863 29.34 -2.19 -34.84
CA VAL A 863 29.55 -3.27 -33.85
C VAL A 863 29.15 -4.64 -34.41
N PHE A 864 27.96 -4.74 -35.02
CA PHE A 864 27.44 -5.99 -35.58
C PHE A 864 28.28 -6.49 -36.77
N SER A 865 28.82 -5.58 -37.59
CA SER A 865 29.69 -5.91 -38.72
C SER A 865 31.07 -6.42 -38.28
N ASP A 866 31.60 -5.90 -37.17
CA ASP A 866 32.93 -6.23 -36.65
C ASP A 866 32.92 -7.43 -35.67
N ILE A 867 31.77 -8.09 -35.44
CA ILE A 867 31.69 -9.35 -34.69
C ILE A 867 32.48 -10.46 -35.43
N PRO A 868 33.40 -11.18 -34.75
CA PRO A 868 34.18 -12.23 -35.40
C PRO A 868 33.37 -13.51 -35.66
N ALA A 869 33.81 -14.29 -36.66
CA ALA A 869 33.38 -15.68 -36.83
C ALA A 869 33.77 -16.51 -35.58
N PRO A 870 32.96 -17.50 -35.15
CA PRO A 870 31.86 -18.13 -35.89
C PRO A 870 30.48 -17.46 -35.74
N LEU A 871 30.35 -16.39 -34.95
CA LEU A 871 29.08 -15.70 -34.71
C LEU A 871 28.78 -14.64 -35.77
N GLY A 872 29.79 -13.87 -36.15
CA GLY A 872 29.61 -12.69 -37.00
C GLY A 872 30.02 -12.85 -38.47
N PRO A 873 29.74 -11.83 -39.30
CA PRO A 873 29.06 -10.58 -38.93
C PRO A 873 27.59 -10.84 -38.54
N ILE A 874 27.10 -10.14 -37.51
CA ILE A 874 25.70 -10.19 -37.12
C ILE A 874 24.91 -9.38 -38.15
N VAL A 875 23.87 -9.97 -38.74
CA VAL A 875 23.07 -9.32 -39.77
C VAL A 875 21.98 -8.46 -39.09
N PRO A 876 21.96 -7.12 -39.26
CA PRO A 876 20.95 -6.27 -38.63
C PRO A 876 19.55 -6.56 -39.16
N SER A 877 18.58 -6.73 -38.26
CA SER A 877 17.16 -6.87 -38.58
C SER A 877 16.32 -5.66 -38.14
N GLU A 878 16.70 -4.99 -37.05
CA GLU A 878 16.00 -3.81 -36.54
C GLU A 878 17.02 -2.75 -36.07
N PRO A 879 16.95 -1.48 -36.52
CA PRO A 879 16.23 -1.01 -37.71
C PRO A 879 16.66 -1.77 -38.98
N PRO A 880 15.71 -2.08 -39.88
CA PRO A 880 15.96 -2.93 -41.03
C PRO A 880 16.95 -2.27 -42.00
N CYS A 881 17.94 -3.04 -42.45
CA CYS A 881 18.87 -2.63 -43.51
C CYS A 881 18.69 -3.55 -44.73
N PRO A 882 18.06 -3.10 -45.83
CA PRO A 882 17.80 -3.92 -47.03
C PRO A 882 19.04 -4.36 -47.84
N GLY A 883 20.26 -4.17 -47.32
CA GLY A 883 21.52 -4.49 -47.95
C GLY A 883 22.64 -4.64 -46.90
N THR A 884 23.90 -4.57 -47.34
CA THR A 884 25.04 -4.49 -46.42
C THR A 884 25.21 -3.04 -45.96
N PRO A 885 25.32 -2.74 -44.64
CA PRO A 885 25.66 -1.41 -44.17
C PRO A 885 26.99 -0.90 -44.78
N ALA A 886 27.08 0.41 -44.99
CA ALA A 886 28.35 1.06 -45.34
C ALA A 886 29.34 1.01 -44.15
N ALA A 887 30.62 1.30 -44.40
CA ALA A 887 31.67 1.21 -43.39
C ALA A 887 31.52 2.19 -42.21
N ASP A 888 30.70 3.22 -42.36
CA ASP A 888 30.28 4.15 -41.30
C ASP A 888 29.01 3.67 -40.56
N GLY A 889 28.40 2.56 -40.96
CA GLY A 889 27.15 2.02 -40.43
C GLY A 889 25.88 2.58 -41.07
N THR A 890 25.99 3.50 -42.03
CA THR A 890 24.85 4.03 -42.80
C THR A 890 24.20 2.91 -43.63
N CYS A 891 22.87 2.91 -43.73
CA CYS A 891 22.15 2.05 -44.67
C CYS A 891 21.19 2.87 -45.53
N ASP A 892 20.17 3.47 -44.91
CA ASP A 892 19.25 4.43 -45.55
C ASP A 892 18.74 5.37 -44.45
N ASP A 893 19.22 6.61 -44.44
CA ASP A 893 18.95 7.57 -43.35
C ASP A 893 17.48 8.04 -43.33
N GLU A 894 16.74 7.93 -44.44
CA GLU A 894 15.30 8.23 -44.46
C GLU A 894 14.50 7.03 -43.90
N LEU A 895 14.87 5.80 -44.27
CA LEU A 895 14.28 4.58 -43.72
C LEU A 895 14.56 4.42 -42.22
N ASP A 896 15.80 4.68 -41.78
CA ASP A 896 16.19 4.63 -40.38
C ASP A 896 15.43 5.69 -39.56
N ARG A 897 15.30 6.90 -40.10
CA ARG A 897 14.51 7.98 -39.50
C ARG A 897 13.04 7.59 -39.37
N ASP A 898 12.41 7.08 -40.42
CA ASP A 898 11.00 6.68 -40.35
C ASP A 898 10.83 5.46 -39.44
N TRP A 899 11.78 4.51 -39.39
CA TRP A 899 11.74 3.41 -38.42
C TRP A 899 11.78 3.91 -36.98
N ILE A 900 12.72 4.79 -36.62
CA ILE A 900 12.80 5.40 -35.27
C ILE A 900 11.47 6.11 -34.95
N MET A 901 11.00 7.01 -35.81
CA MET A 901 9.75 7.77 -35.61
C MET A 901 8.47 6.91 -35.61
N ASN A 902 8.54 5.60 -35.89
CA ASN A 902 7.38 4.69 -35.83
C ASN A 902 7.51 3.62 -34.72
N GLN A 903 8.73 3.17 -34.38
CA GLN A 903 8.97 2.02 -33.48
C GLN A 903 9.52 2.38 -32.09
N ILE A 904 9.94 3.62 -31.88
CA ILE A 904 10.41 4.10 -30.57
C ILE A 904 9.30 4.09 -29.52
N TRP A 905 9.66 3.79 -28.27
CA TRP A 905 8.76 3.68 -27.11
C TRP A 905 9.48 4.14 -25.82
N GLY A 906 8.90 3.89 -24.64
CA GLY A 906 9.50 4.18 -23.34
C GLY A 906 8.70 3.58 -22.17
N HIS A 907 9.24 3.60 -20.95
CA HIS A 907 8.60 3.07 -19.73
C HIS A 907 8.82 3.89 -18.44
N HIS A 908 9.45 5.04 -18.58
CA HIS A 908 10.03 5.85 -17.51
C HIS A 908 9.41 7.26 -17.48
N PRO A 909 8.08 7.39 -17.29
CA PRO A 909 7.41 8.65 -17.51
C PRO A 909 7.67 9.58 -16.32
N THR A 910 7.99 10.84 -16.56
CA THR A 910 8.25 11.85 -15.53
C THR A 910 7.53 13.18 -15.79
N SER A 911 7.74 14.14 -14.88
CA SER A 911 7.72 15.58 -15.16
C SER A 911 6.36 16.27 -15.34
N THR A 912 5.25 15.56 -15.16
CA THR A 912 3.87 16.09 -15.26
C THR A 912 3.41 17.01 -14.13
N CYS A 913 4.21 17.16 -13.08
CA CYS A 913 4.03 18.09 -11.97
C CYS A 913 5.37 18.77 -11.68
N ALA A 914 6.07 19.25 -12.72
CA ALA A 914 7.45 19.70 -12.61
C ALA A 914 7.69 20.77 -11.53
N ILE A 915 8.79 20.60 -10.78
CA ILE A 915 9.51 21.67 -10.10
C ILE A 915 10.03 22.66 -11.16
N GLY A 916 9.89 23.96 -10.90
CA GLY A 916 10.40 25.02 -11.79
C GLY A 916 10.58 26.35 -11.07
N ALA A 917 11.06 27.35 -11.80
CA ALA A 917 11.37 28.68 -11.29
C ALA A 917 10.14 29.43 -10.76
N ASP A 918 10.32 30.36 -9.81
CA ASP A 918 9.22 31.15 -9.23
C ASP A 918 8.54 32.11 -10.23
N ASN A 919 9.17 32.37 -11.38
CA ASN A 919 8.64 33.18 -12.47
C ASN A 919 8.20 32.35 -13.70
N ASP A 920 8.26 31.02 -13.63
CA ASP A 920 7.79 30.13 -14.69
C ASP A 920 6.28 29.83 -14.51
N PRO A 921 5.39 30.27 -15.43
CA PRO A 921 3.96 29.98 -15.34
C PRO A 921 3.61 28.50 -15.58
N MET A 922 4.55 27.68 -16.07
CA MET A 922 4.39 26.24 -16.26
C MET A 922 4.95 25.40 -15.10
N ALA A 923 5.62 26.02 -14.12
CA ALA A 923 6.03 25.32 -12.91
C ALA A 923 4.79 24.92 -12.08
N VAL A 924 4.72 23.65 -11.68
CA VAL A 924 3.65 23.14 -10.80
C VAL A 924 4.08 23.20 -9.35
N LEU A 925 5.36 22.94 -9.09
CA LEU A 925 5.96 22.91 -7.76
C LEU A 925 7.10 23.94 -7.62
N ASP A 926 7.42 24.27 -6.38
CA ASP A 926 8.71 24.85 -6.00
C ASP A 926 9.75 23.77 -5.63
N SER A 927 10.99 24.17 -5.34
CA SER A 927 12.08 23.25 -4.97
C SER A 927 11.81 22.42 -3.70
N LYS A 928 10.81 22.83 -2.90
CA LYS A 928 10.33 22.13 -1.70
C LYS A 928 9.07 21.29 -1.95
N PHE A 929 8.77 20.97 -3.21
CA PHE A 929 7.64 20.13 -3.64
C PHE A 929 6.24 20.71 -3.39
N ARG A 930 6.12 22.00 -3.06
CA ARG A 930 4.82 22.61 -2.69
C ARG A 930 4.06 23.01 -3.95
N VAL A 931 2.78 22.64 -4.03
CA VAL A 931 1.91 22.98 -5.17
C VAL A 931 1.63 24.48 -5.18
N ARG A 932 2.02 25.15 -6.26
CA ARG A 932 1.94 26.61 -6.37
C ARG A 932 0.48 27.08 -6.27
N GLY A 933 0.22 28.07 -5.40
CA GLY A 933 -1.11 28.60 -5.10
C GLY A 933 -1.94 27.78 -4.08
N VAL A 934 -1.37 26.75 -3.46
CA VAL A 934 -2.06 25.89 -2.48
C VAL A 934 -1.19 25.61 -1.25
N ARG A 935 -1.65 26.01 -0.07
CA ARG A 935 -0.93 25.73 1.19
C ARG A 935 -1.17 24.31 1.67
N GLY A 936 -0.12 23.66 2.18
CA GLY A 936 -0.19 22.33 2.77
C GLY A 936 -0.52 21.23 1.76
N LEU A 937 -0.16 21.41 0.48
CA LEU A 937 -0.25 20.38 -0.55
C LEU A 937 1.12 20.21 -1.23
N ARG A 938 1.61 18.98 -1.33
CA ARG A 938 2.83 18.62 -2.05
C ARG A 938 2.62 17.48 -3.04
N VAL A 939 3.55 17.32 -3.99
CA VAL A 939 3.65 16.14 -4.85
C VAL A 939 5.05 15.55 -4.73
N SER A 940 5.15 14.27 -4.34
CA SER A 940 6.41 13.54 -4.17
C SER A 940 6.34 12.20 -4.90
N ASP A 941 6.61 12.25 -6.20
CA ASP A 941 6.85 11.10 -7.09
C ASP A 941 7.52 11.58 -8.38
N ALA A 942 7.69 10.69 -9.37
CA ALA A 942 8.38 10.99 -10.63
C ALA A 942 7.73 12.12 -11.48
N SER A 943 6.50 12.54 -11.19
CA SER A 943 5.91 13.76 -11.78
C SER A 943 6.67 15.04 -11.40
N ALA A 944 7.39 15.07 -10.28
CA ALA A 944 8.02 16.27 -9.75
C ALA A 944 9.33 16.69 -10.46
N PHE A 945 10.04 15.77 -11.14
CA PHE A 945 11.30 16.12 -11.80
C PHE A 945 11.11 17.13 -12.95
N PRO A 946 11.97 18.15 -13.14
CA PRO A 946 11.86 19.06 -14.29
C PRO A 946 12.08 18.37 -15.66
N ARG A 947 12.96 17.36 -15.67
CA ARG A 947 13.32 16.50 -16.83
C ARG A 947 13.50 15.05 -16.38
N VAL A 948 13.68 14.11 -17.31
CA VAL A 948 13.90 12.68 -17.00
C VAL A 948 15.27 12.48 -16.32
N PRO A 949 15.35 11.87 -15.12
CA PRO A 949 16.62 11.69 -14.40
C PRO A 949 17.28 10.34 -14.75
N GLY A 950 18.44 10.39 -15.40
CA GLY A 950 19.20 9.19 -15.81
C GLY A 950 18.45 8.24 -16.76
N PRO A 951 18.84 6.95 -16.81
CA PRO A 951 18.18 5.92 -17.61
C PRO A 951 17.07 5.15 -16.88
N PHE A 952 17.00 5.22 -15.54
CA PHE A 952 15.98 4.52 -14.75
C PHE A 952 15.47 5.42 -13.62
N PRO A 953 14.21 5.89 -13.65
CA PRO A 953 13.73 6.87 -12.69
C PRO A 953 13.51 6.30 -11.28
N VAL A 954 13.65 4.98 -11.06
CA VAL A 954 13.35 4.36 -9.75
C VAL A 954 14.29 4.82 -8.64
N LEU A 955 15.61 4.74 -8.84
CA LEU A 955 16.59 5.20 -7.85
C LEU A 955 16.49 6.71 -7.56
N PRO A 956 16.50 7.61 -8.56
CA PRO A 956 16.28 9.03 -8.30
C PRO A 956 14.91 9.31 -7.66
N THR A 957 13.86 8.50 -7.89
CA THR A 957 12.58 8.66 -7.17
C THR A 957 12.70 8.32 -5.67
N PHE A 958 13.49 7.31 -5.29
CA PHE A 958 13.83 7.06 -3.88
C PHE A 958 14.64 8.25 -3.30
N MET A 959 15.62 8.78 -4.04
CA MET A 959 16.40 9.96 -3.61
C MET A 959 15.52 11.22 -3.47
N LEU A 960 14.54 11.39 -4.37
CA LEU A 960 13.54 12.45 -4.32
C LEU A 960 12.61 12.31 -3.11
N SER A 961 12.28 11.09 -2.70
CA SER A 961 11.53 10.80 -1.47
C SER A 961 12.27 11.28 -0.21
N GLU A 962 13.60 11.15 -0.17
CA GLU A 962 14.41 11.72 0.92
C GLU A 962 14.52 13.24 0.84
N LYS A 963 14.73 13.80 -0.36
CA LYS A 963 14.77 15.27 -0.54
C LYS A 963 13.45 15.91 -0.09
N ALA A 964 12.32 15.29 -0.40
CA ALA A 964 11.00 15.69 0.10
C ALA A 964 10.88 15.51 1.61
N THR A 965 11.44 14.44 2.18
CA THR A 965 11.49 14.21 3.64
C THR A 965 12.19 15.38 4.33
N GLU A 966 13.37 15.78 3.86
CA GLU A 966 14.11 16.91 4.41
C GLU A 966 13.33 18.22 4.31
N SER A 967 12.80 18.55 3.13
CA SER A 967 12.02 19.78 2.89
C SER A 967 10.76 19.87 3.76
N ILE A 968 10.10 18.73 4.00
CA ILE A 968 8.92 18.66 4.87
C ILE A 968 9.32 18.77 6.34
N LEU A 969 10.37 18.08 6.78
CA LEU A 969 10.83 18.14 8.18
C LEU A 969 11.37 19.52 8.58
N GLU A 970 12.01 20.23 7.66
CA GLU A 970 12.45 21.63 7.86
C GLU A 970 11.24 22.57 8.00
N ASP A 971 10.30 22.53 7.05
CA ASP A 971 9.07 23.32 7.14
C ASP A 971 8.27 22.94 8.42
N ALA A 972 8.29 21.66 8.82
CA ALA A 972 7.61 21.12 10.01
C ALA A 972 8.24 21.50 11.36
N ALA A 973 9.47 22.03 11.39
CA ALA A 973 10.02 22.65 12.59
C ALA A 973 9.21 23.88 13.05
N ASN A 974 8.30 24.38 12.21
CA ASN A 974 7.47 25.57 12.43
C ASN A 974 5.96 25.25 12.60
N TRP A 975 5.58 23.98 12.82
CA TRP A 975 4.21 23.48 12.70
C TRP A 975 3.33 23.48 13.95
#